data_AF-A0A7C6FW29-F1
#
_entry.id   AF-A0A7C6FW29-F1
#
_cell.length_a   1.000
_cell.length_b   1.000
_cell.length_c   1.000
_cell.angle_alpha   90.00
_cell.angle_beta   90.00
_cell.angle_gamma   90.00
#
_symmetry.space_group_name_H-M   'P 1'
#
loop_
_entity.id
_entity.type
_entity.pdbx_description
1 polymer ?
#
loop_
_entity_poly.entity_id
_entity_poly.type
_entity_poly.pdbx_seq_one_letter_code
_entity_poly.pdbx_strand_id
1 'polypeptide(L)'
;MKKQILLSSILLFFVVGIAAQSTYPIHTYTELPNPKPTDAALWAPQSNYSINWGSTDVRYKKQEPSGNSANKTHTLTAWKGERVSAQFVVSNKTGENILSYTISNLIKEDDANQHISAEQIFSGFVRYVMTDELNKDGSGGCGHRNPADFDYSLSADPIDHHIIELKLMPLTSQGVWLRVNIPAETDAGTYTGNVDVKLNGKTVETLQLSVKVQNHTLPAVSEWSYHLDLWQNPFSVARYHGVELWSEAHLEALRYEHQLYADAGGKVITASIIYDPWDGQTEDKYETMIEWTKKKDGTWEFDYTNFDKYVELMMSLGVNKQINCYSMIPWKLSFRYFDEASNRYIDASTKPGDALFEELWVTMLKSFAAHLKEKGWFEITHIAIDERPMDHVLKTLAVIRKADPNFKTSFAGNYHKELLNDIDDYCIAFRYKYTEAEVARRRAEGKVTTFYTCCTESYPNGFTFSPPAESEWLAWYAAKENLDGYLRWALNCWVQNPLQDSRFRSWAAGDTYQIYPGARTSIRFERLVEGIQQFEKIKILREYFNQAGHTTALLQIDNALADFDEPILAKTPAEITIANARKVINSLSEAELTEKSMLSSMIDLATDFMNKAEKGESPGEYSAANTAVLVSAIADATSVRESGTSDAEFKEARLTLWNELEIYKKSKNVPIASTDAEQVWYSFHTPLRESKYIAYQSDNGTLYGKNFSKNDDGLLWKLKQLNDGTFAIISKKGKSNISNNASYNTALSTSSTLLTSDGWKFTPTGDGKFFIITSGSVQVNQTNSGLGYRIYNWGGGNEMNDTGCKYIIRQESVTTHTPVTQNNSFSVNIIDKKLVVSDPNLPIRVFNISGQELSKQQHFPTGLIIVKTPYQAYKLAVH
;
A
#
# COMPACT_ATOMS: atom_id res chain seq x y z
N MET A 1 -22.18 65.16 65.35
CA MET A 1 -20.74 64.98 65.62
C MET A 1 -20.48 63.51 65.95
N LYS A 2 -19.48 62.88 65.30
CA LYS A 2 -18.80 61.60 65.68
C LYS A 2 -19.63 60.32 65.50
N LYS A 3 -19.10 59.12 65.23
CA LYS A 3 -17.89 58.56 64.58
C LYS A 3 -18.11 57.03 64.59
N GLN A 4 -17.95 56.37 63.44
CA GLN A 4 -17.39 55.02 63.21
C GLN A 4 -18.01 53.71 63.80
N ILE A 5 -18.11 52.73 62.88
CA ILE A 5 -18.11 51.25 63.01
C ILE A 5 -19.48 50.56 63.19
N LEU A 6 -20.02 50.00 62.10
CA LEU A 6 -20.06 48.55 61.81
C LEU A 6 -20.97 48.31 60.59
N LEU A 7 -20.40 48.15 59.38
CA LEU A 7 -21.12 47.67 58.21
C LEU A 7 -20.28 46.57 57.56
N SER A 8 -20.58 45.33 57.92
CA SER A 8 -20.19 44.12 57.18
C SER A 8 -21.25 43.04 57.45
N SER A 9 -21.57 42.30 56.38
CA SER A 9 -22.19 40.96 56.42
C SER A 9 -23.71 40.86 56.26
N ILE A 10 -24.23 41.33 55.12
CA ILE A 10 -25.34 40.64 54.42
C ILE A 10 -24.97 40.58 52.93
N LEU A 11 -24.42 39.44 52.48
CA LEU A 11 -24.26 39.13 51.06
C LEU A 11 -24.60 37.65 50.82
N LEU A 12 -25.82 37.45 50.30
CA LEU A 12 -26.17 36.56 49.18
C LEU A 12 -25.53 35.16 49.14
N PHE A 13 -26.30 34.16 49.55
CA PHE A 13 -26.27 32.83 48.96
C PHE A 13 -26.90 32.92 47.55
N PHE A 14 -26.07 33.08 46.52
CA PHE A 14 -26.39 32.63 45.16
C PHE A 14 -25.35 31.57 44.79
N VAL A 15 -25.75 30.31 44.94
CA VAL A 15 -24.97 29.17 44.42
C VAL A 15 -25.15 29.19 42.90
N VAL A 16 -24.14 29.69 42.19
CA VAL A 16 -23.97 29.40 40.76
C VAL A 16 -23.46 27.97 40.67
N GLY A 17 -24.35 27.02 40.39
CA GLY A 17 -23.97 25.66 40.02
C GLY A 17 -23.31 25.68 38.65
N ILE A 18 -21.98 25.78 38.61
CA ILE A 18 -21.21 25.37 37.43
C ILE A 18 -21.32 23.85 37.40
N ALA A 19 -22.14 23.30 36.50
CA ALA A 19 -22.17 21.87 36.27
C ALA A 19 -20.79 21.43 35.77
N ALA A 20 -20.02 20.78 36.64
CA ALA A 20 -18.75 20.17 36.27
C ALA A 20 -19.02 19.06 35.23
N GLN A 21 -18.22 19.02 34.15
CA GLN A 21 -18.30 17.95 33.17
C GLN A 21 -18.03 16.60 33.85
N SER A 22 -18.79 15.55 33.47
CA SER A 22 -18.51 14.18 33.90
C SER A 22 -17.05 13.82 33.58
N THR A 23 -16.42 13.02 34.45
CA THR A 23 -15.06 12.50 34.21
C THR A 23 -15.00 11.69 32.91
N TYR A 24 -16.07 10.98 32.57
CA TYR A 24 -16.21 10.22 31.33
C TYR A 24 -17.55 10.54 30.64
N PRO A 25 -17.61 11.59 29.80
CA PRO A 25 -18.85 12.01 29.15
C PRO A 25 -19.21 11.12 27.95
N ILE A 26 -20.46 10.63 27.92
CA ILE A 26 -21.00 9.88 26.78
C ILE A 26 -21.75 10.79 25.79
N HIS A 27 -22.64 11.66 26.28
CA HIS A 27 -23.55 12.43 25.41
C HIS A 27 -23.00 13.81 25.01
N THR A 28 -22.44 14.57 25.96
CA THR A 28 -21.95 15.93 25.70
C THR A 28 -20.64 16.17 26.42
N TYR A 29 -19.72 16.93 25.80
CA TYR A 29 -18.41 17.21 26.35
C TYR A 29 -17.84 18.55 25.88
N THR A 30 -16.92 19.10 26.66
CA THR A 30 -16.16 20.31 26.34
C THR A 30 -14.77 19.92 25.84
N GLU A 31 -14.38 20.49 24.72
CA GLU A 31 -13.03 20.35 24.15
C GLU A 31 -12.00 21.08 25.02
N LEU A 32 -10.71 20.73 24.86
CA LEU A 32 -9.65 21.53 25.47
C LEU A 32 -9.58 22.94 24.86
N PRO A 33 -9.09 23.93 25.62
CA PRO A 33 -8.82 25.25 25.09
C PRO A 33 -7.85 25.17 23.90
N ASN A 34 -8.03 26.06 22.92
CA ASN A 34 -7.13 26.11 21.78
C ASN A 34 -5.72 26.51 22.25
N PRO A 35 -4.69 25.68 22.03
CA PRO A 35 -3.34 25.99 22.47
C PRO A 35 -2.66 27.07 21.63
N LYS A 36 -3.12 27.31 20.40
CA LYS A 36 -2.54 28.29 19.48
C LYS A 36 -3.39 29.56 19.46
N PRO A 37 -2.78 30.77 19.53
CA PRO A 37 -3.53 32.02 19.47
C PRO A 37 -4.20 32.18 18.11
N THR A 38 -5.35 32.84 18.09
CA THR A 38 -6.06 33.16 16.86
C THR A 38 -5.46 34.39 16.18
N ASP A 39 -5.03 34.27 14.93
CA ASP A 39 -4.53 35.39 14.14
C ASP A 39 -5.70 36.21 13.57
N ALA A 40 -5.96 37.37 14.17
CA ALA A 40 -7.02 38.26 13.75
C ALA A 40 -6.87 38.77 12.29
N ALA A 41 -5.66 38.77 11.72
CA ALA A 41 -5.43 39.21 10.35
C ALA A 41 -6.09 38.26 9.33
N LEU A 42 -6.12 36.94 9.60
CA LEU A 42 -6.79 35.96 8.75
C LEU A 42 -8.32 36.16 8.72
N TRP A 43 -8.88 36.64 9.83
CA TRP A 43 -10.31 36.87 9.99
C TRP A 43 -10.77 38.24 9.50
N ALA A 44 -9.88 39.24 9.46
CA ALA A 44 -10.18 40.60 9.02
C ALA A 44 -10.93 40.69 7.67
N PRO A 45 -10.53 39.97 6.60
CA PRO A 45 -11.22 40.03 5.30
C PRO A 45 -12.52 39.21 5.23
N GLN A 46 -12.84 38.40 6.25
CA GLN A 46 -14.03 37.52 6.23
C GLN A 46 -15.32 38.30 6.53
N SER A 47 -16.45 37.79 6.06
CA SER A 47 -17.79 38.20 6.51
C SER A 47 -18.00 37.88 8.00
N ASN A 48 -19.10 38.36 8.59
CA ASN A 48 -19.43 38.06 10.00
C ASN A 48 -19.53 36.55 10.26
N TYR A 49 -20.04 35.81 9.29
CA TYR A 49 -19.95 34.37 9.21
C TYR A 49 -19.83 33.95 7.75
N SER A 50 -19.19 32.81 7.47
CA SER A 50 -19.18 32.15 6.16
C SER A 50 -19.55 30.67 6.32
N ILE A 51 -20.33 30.16 5.36
CA ILE A 51 -20.86 28.79 5.37
C ILE A 51 -20.64 28.22 3.97
N ASN A 52 -19.80 27.20 3.85
CA ASN A 52 -19.40 26.66 2.57
C ASN A 52 -19.26 25.14 2.64
N TRP A 53 -19.49 24.47 1.51
CA TRP A 53 -18.96 23.13 1.31
C TRP A 53 -17.43 23.15 1.44
N GLY A 54 -16.92 22.18 2.18
CA GLY A 54 -15.50 21.92 2.35
C GLY A 54 -15.10 20.63 1.63
N SER A 55 -14.02 20.02 2.12
CA SER A 55 -13.57 18.69 1.69
C SER A 55 -13.45 17.76 2.89
N THR A 56 -13.78 16.49 2.68
CA THR A 56 -13.56 15.38 3.62
C THR A 56 -12.08 15.01 3.74
N ASP A 57 -11.21 15.58 2.89
CA ASP A 57 -9.75 15.49 2.94
C ASP A 57 -9.12 16.56 3.84
N VAL A 58 -9.89 17.50 4.40
CA VAL A 58 -9.36 18.66 5.13
C VAL A 58 -9.80 18.68 6.58
N ARG A 59 -8.82 18.72 7.49
CA ARG A 59 -9.04 19.02 8.91
C ARG A 59 -9.04 20.53 9.13
N TYR A 60 -10.21 21.15 9.06
CA TYR A 60 -10.34 22.59 9.24
C TYR A 60 -9.94 23.01 10.66
N LYS A 61 -8.88 23.80 10.79
CA LYS A 61 -8.39 24.30 12.07
C LYS A 61 -9.42 25.22 12.73
N LYS A 62 -9.56 25.10 14.05
CA LYS A 62 -10.54 25.86 14.83
C LYS A 62 -10.33 27.37 14.72
N GLN A 63 -9.09 27.84 14.73
CA GLN A 63 -8.72 29.26 14.78
C GLN A 63 -8.52 29.93 13.41
N GLU A 64 -8.71 29.22 12.31
CA GLU A 64 -8.52 29.76 10.96
C GLU A 64 -9.87 29.75 10.22
N PRO A 65 -10.20 30.79 9.44
CA PRO A 65 -11.40 30.77 8.63
C PRO A 65 -11.24 29.79 7.47
N SER A 66 -12.33 29.09 7.12
CA SER A 66 -12.39 28.18 5.97
C SER A 66 -12.35 28.90 4.61
N GLY A 67 -12.45 30.23 4.61
CA GLY A 67 -12.52 31.07 3.42
C GLY A 67 -13.97 31.35 2.97
N ASN A 68 -14.09 31.90 1.76
CA ASN A 68 -15.37 32.20 1.12
C ASN A 68 -15.45 31.43 -0.20
N SER A 69 -16.49 30.62 -0.37
CA SER A 69 -16.81 29.98 -1.65
C SER A 69 -18.17 30.49 -2.14
N ALA A 70 -18.23 30.83 -3.43
CA ALA A 70 -19.49 31.17 -4.08
C ALA A 70 -20.33 29.92 -4.41
N ASN A 71 -19.70 28.74 -4.52
CA ASN A 71 -20.41 27.51 -4.86
C ASN A 71 -21.12 26.93 -3.63
N LYS A 72 -22.45 26.83 -3.70
CA LYS A 72 -23.32 26.28 -2.65
C LYS A 72 -23.83 24.88 -2.97
N THR A 73 -23.44 24.31 -4.11
CA THR A 73 -23.80 22.94 -4.52
C THR A 73 -22.60 22.01 -4.40
N HIS A 74 -22.84 20.82 -3.83
CA HIS A 74 -21.88 19.72 -3.79
C HIS A 74 -22.49 18.48 -4.41
N THR A 75 -21.72 17.78 -5.24
CA THR A 75 -22.17 16.59 -5.97
C THR A 75 -21.32 15.39 -5.59
N LEU A 76 -21.99 14.34 -5.13
CA LEU A 76 -21.41 13.03 -4.86
C LEU A 76 -21.83 12.04 -5.96
N THR A 77 -21.08 10.95 -6.09
CA THR A 77 -21.42 9.82 -6.97
C THR A 77 -21.31 8.55 -6.17
N ALA A 78 -22.33 7.71 -6.23
CA ALA A 78 -22.42 6.51 -5.41
C ALA A 78 -23.08 5.35 -6.15
N TRP A 79 -22.76 4.12 -5.75
CA TRP A 79 -23.55 2.93 -6.07
C TRP A 79 -24.74 2.81 -5.11
N LYS A 80 -25.73 2.00 -5.48
CA LYS A 80 -26.77 1.58 -4.55
C LYS A 80 -26.13 0.79 -3.41
N GLY A 81 -26.56 0.96 -2.16
CA GLY A 81 -25.96 0.28 -1.00
C GLY A 81 -24.68 0.94 -0.46
N GLU A 82 -24.08 1.89 -1.18
CA GLU A 82 -22.87 2.59 -0.74
C GLU A 82 -23.18 3.69 0.28
N ARG A 83 -22.19 4.00 1.12
CA ARG A 83 -22.16 5.17 2.01
C ARG A 83 -21.14 6.17 1.48
N VAL A 84 -21.57 7.41 1.20
CA VAL A 84 -20.69 8.49 0.72
C VAL A 84 -20.77 9.71 1.64
N SER A 85 -19.64 10.39 1.84
CA SER A 85 -19.58 11.52 2.78
C SER A 85 -19.33 12.87 2.12
N ALA A 86 -19.73 13.92 2.82
CA ALA A 86 -19.43 15.31 2.53
C ALA A 86 -19.18 16.07 3.83
N GLN A 87 -18.48 17.20 3.73
CA GLN A 87 -18.25 18.08 4.87
C GLN A 87 -18.54 19.52 4.48
N PHE A 88 -19.31 20.24 5.30
CA PHE A 88 -19.42 21.69 5.20
C PHE A 88 -18.81 22.35 6.43
N VAL A 89 -18.46 23.62 6.32
CA VAL A 89 -17.76 24.36 7.37
C VAL A 89 -18.43 25.71 7.59
N VAL A 90 -18.56 26.06 8.86
CA VAL A 90 -19.06 27.34 9.32
C VAL A 90 -17.92 28.10 10.00
N SER A 91 -17.53 29.25 9.47
CA SER A 91 -16.55 30.14 10.10
C SER A 91 -17.26 31.34 10.70
N ASN A 92 -17.15 31.51 12.01
CA ASN A 92 -17.82 32.56 12.78
C ASN A 92 -16.81 33.64 13.20
N LYS A 93 -16.89 34.83 12.59
CA LYS A 93 -15.96 35.94 12.87
C LYS A 93 -16.35 36.74 14.10
N THR A 94 -17.64 37.05 14.27
CA THR A 94 -18.11 37.99 15.30
C THR A 94 -19.29 37.43 16.10
N GLY A 95 -19.34 37.79 17.38
CA GLY A 95 -20.40 37.37 18.29
C GLY A 95 -20.33 35.89 18.69
N GLU A 96 -21.04 35.55 19.76
CA GLU A 96 -21.34 34.16 20.09
C GLU A 96 -22.62 33.76 19.36
N ASN A 97 -22.61 32.62 18.69
CA ASN A 97 -23.77 32.09 17.97
C ASN A 97 -24.04 30.64 18.38
N ILE A 98 -25.30 30.21 18.32
CA ILE A 98 -25.67 28.80 18.42
C ILE A 98 -25.86 28.27 16.99
N LEU A 99 -24.99 27.36 16.57
CA LEU A 99 -25.05 26.70 15.28
C LEU A 99 -25.95 25.45 15.37
N SER A 100 -26.89 25.34 14.44
CA SER A 100 -27.64 24.12 14.14
C SER A 100 -27.88 23.99 12.64
N TYR A 101 -28.43 22.87 12.21
CA TYR A 101 -28.76 22.64 10.80
C TYR A 101 -29.95 21.68 10.67
N THR A 102 -30.61 21.71 9.51
CA THR A 102 -31.63 20.73 9.13
C THR A 102 -31.36 20.23 7.72
N ILE A 103 -31.61 18.94 7.48
CA ILE A 103 -31.34 18.27 6.20
C ILE A 103 -32.67 17.78 5.63
N SER A 104 -32.93 18.06 4.35
CA SER A 104 -34.13 17.56 3.67
C SER A 104 -33.92 16.14 3.14
N ASN A 105 -35.02 15.50 2.72
CA ASN A 105 -34.92 14.35 1.80
C ASN A 105 -34.15 14.77 0.53
N LEU A 106 -33.44 13.83 -0.08
CA LEU A 106 -32.88 14.00 -1.42
C LEU A 106 -33.92 13.48 -2.40
N ILE A 107 -34.48 14.36 -3.24
CA ILE A 107 -35.55 14.04 -4.19
C ILE A 107 -34.92 13.75 -5.55
N LYS A 108 -35.38 12.70 -6.23
CA LYS A 108 -34.91 12.38 -7.57
C LYS A 108 -35.34 13.46 -8.56
N GLU A 109 -34.42 13.92 -9.40
CA GLU A 109 -34.66 15.09 -10.27
C GLU A 109 -35.73 14.83 -11.36
N ASP A 110 -35.89 13.59 -11.80
CA ASP A 110 -36.84 13.19 -12.84
C ASP A 110 -38.12 12.50 -12.31
N ASP A 111 -38.19 12.16 -11.02
CA ASP A 111 -39.37 11.61 -10.36
C ASP A 111 -39.49 12.08 -8.90
N ALA A 112 -40.35 13.07 -8.67
CA ALA A 112 -40.55 13.66 -7.35
C ALA A 112 -41.13 12.70 -6.29
N ASN A 113 -41.65 11.53 -6.69
CA ASN A 113 -42.12 10.51 -5.75
C ASN A 113 -40.97 9.66 -5.18
N GLN A 114 -39.84 9.61 -5.88
CA GLN A 114 -38.66 8.88 -5.44
C GLN A 114 -37.73 9.77 -4.63
N HIS A 115 -37.29 9.27 -3.48
CA HIS A 115 -36.43 10.01 -2.59
C HIS A 115 -35.55 9.12 -1.74
N ILE A 116 -34.39 9.64 -1.34
CA ILE A 116 -33.60 9.14 -0.22
C ILE A 116 -34.03 9.94 1.00
N SER A 117 -34.57 9.25 2.02
CA SER A 117 -35.03 9.87 3.26
C SER A 117 -33.88 10.57 3.99
N ALA A 118 -34.16 11.72 4.64
CA ALA A 118 -33.20 12.40 5.51
C ALA A 118 -32.70 11.51 6.66
N GLU A 119 -33.48 10.49 7.06
CA GLU A 119 -33.07 9.48 8.06
C GLU A 119 -31.88 8.62 7.60
N GLN A 120 -31.64 8.54 6.29
CA GLN A 120 -30.49 7.85 5.71
C GLN A 120 -29.22 8.72 5.73
N ILE A 121 -29.33 9.97 6.20
CA ILE A 121 -28.22 10.92 6.26
C ILE A 121 -27.76 11.06 7.71
N PHE A 122 -26.68 10.36 8.03
CA PHE A 122 -25.97 10.58 9.29
C PHE A 122 -25.31 11.95 9.27
N SER A 123 -25.34 12.66 10.40
CA SER A 123 -24.69 13.95 10.53
C SER A 123 -24.13 14.17 11.94
N GLY A 124 -23.07 14.98 12.03
CA GLY A 124 -22.45 15.31 13.31
C GLY A 124 -21.46 16.45 13.20
N PHE A 125 -21.22 17.14 14.31
CA PHE A 125 -20.18 18.17 14.35
C PHE A 125 -18.80 17.52 14.36
N VAL A 126 -17.90 17.99 13.49
CA VAL A 126 -16.49 17.57 13.51
C VAL A 126 -15.79 18.32 14.63
N ARG A 127 -15.71 17.70 15.81
CA ARG A 127 -15.17 18.29 17.03
C ARG A 127 -13.64 18.27 17.01
N TYR A 128 -13.04 18.94 18.01
CA TYR A 128 -11.59 19.07 18.13
C TYR A 128 -11.00 18.25 19.27
N VAL A 129 -9.93 17.52 18.98
CA VAL A 129 -9.14 16.76 19.95
C VAL A 129 -7.70 17.29 19.98
N MET A 130 -7.07 17.34 21.15
CA MET A 130 -5.65 17.67 21.23
C MET A 130 -4.81 16.56 20.58
N THR A 131 -3.88 16.95 19.72
CA THR A 131 -2.95 16.09 19.00
C THR A 131 -1.52 16.58 19.18
N ASP A 132 -0.55 15.75 18.83
CA ASP A 132 0.86 16.12 18.69
C ASP A 132 1.31 16.02 17.22
N GLU A 133 2.54 15.58 16.97
CA GLU A 133 3.20 15.48 15.67
C GLU A 133 4.00 14.17 15.53
N LEU A 134 4.64 13.96 14.39
CA LEU A 134 5.63 12.88 14.22
C LEU A 134 6.84 13.08 15.16
N ASN A 135 7.72 12.08 15.21
CA ASN A 135 9.04 12.25 15.80
C ASN A 135 9.78 13.41 15.14
N LYS A 136 10.70 14.05 15.86
CA LYS A 136 11.38 15.29 15.40
C LYS A 136 12.20 15.12 14.12
N ASP A 137 12.60 13.89 13.82
CA ASP A 137 13.30 13.53 12.58
C ASP A 137 12.34 13.22 11.41
N GLY A 138 11.02 13.22 11.66
CA GLY A 138 9.98 12.89 10.70
C GLY A 138 9.89 11.42 10.30
N SER A 139 10.65 10.53 10.96
CA SER A 139 10.81 9.14 10.51
C SER A 139 9.63 8.22 10.87
N GLY A 140 8.79 8.64 11.80
CA GLY A 140 7.64 7.87 12.29
C GLY A 140 7.07 8.46 13.56
N GLY A 141 6.20 7.71 14.21
CA GLY A 141 5.58 8.03 15.49
C GLY A 141 6.05 7.16 16.66
N CYS A 142 6.97 6.21 16.50
CA CYS A 142 7.33 5.27 17.56
C CYS A 142 8.06 5.87 18.77
N GLY A 143 7.94 5.21 19.93
CA GLY A 143 8.72 5.50 21.14
C GLY A 143 7.90 6.12 22.27
N HIS A 144 8.52 6.19 23.45
CA HIS A 144 7.95 6.90 24.60
C HIS A 144 7.98 8.41 24.35
N ARG A 145 6.98 9.12 24.88
CA ARG A 145 6.80 10.55 24.69
C ARG A 145 6.55 11.27 26.00
N ASN A 146 7.29 12.34 26.23
CA ASN A 146 6.87 13.37 27.15
C ASN A 146 6.18 14.47 26.35
N PRO A 147 4.94 14.87 26.68
CA PRO A 147 4.21 15.89 25.90
C PRO A 147 4.95 17.22 25.74
N ALA A 148 5.87 17.55 26.65
CA ALA A 148 6.68 18.77 26.59
C ALA A 148 7.70 18.78 25.43
N ASP A 149 8.05 17.62 24.89
CA ASP A 149 9.07 17.48 23.84
C ASP A 149 8.49 17.67 22.43
N PHE A 150 7.17 17.69 22.28
CA PHE A 150 6.45 17.72 20.99
C PHE A 150 5.58 18.98 20.85
N ASP A 151 5.41 19.47 19.61
CA ASP A 151 4.38 20.46 19.32
C ASP A 151 2.99 19.84 19.54
N TYR A 152 2.01 20.69 19.78
CA TYR A 152 0.65 20.29 20.05
C TYR A 152 -0.34 21.27 19.44
N SER A 153 -1.48 20.74 19.03
CA SER A 153 -2.56 21.53 18.44
C SER A 153 -3.90 20.84 18.61
N LEU A 154 -4.99 21.57 18.34
CA LEU A 154 -6.29 20.95 18.17
C LEU A 154 -6.44 20.46 16.73
N SER A 155 -6.80 19.18 16.57
CA SER A 155 -7.14 18.56 15.30
C SER A 155 -8.64 18.26 15.24
N ALA A 156 -9.26 18.55 14.09
CA ALA A 156 -10.64 18.16 13.81
C ALA A 156 -10.67 16.66 13.49
N ASP A 157 -11.30 15.83 14.32
CA ASP A 157 -11.33 14.37 14.11
C ASP A 157 -12.60 13.65 14.61
N PRO A 158 -13.04 13.79 15.89
CA PRO A 158 -14.28 13.16 16.33
C PRO A 158 -15.50 13.71 15.59
N ILE A 159 -16.42 12.83 15.16
CA ILE A 159 -17.69 13.23 14.56
C ILE A 159 -18.81 13.01 15.59
N ASP A 160 -19.25 14.11 16.19
CA ASP A 160 -20.20 14.14 17.29
C ASP A 160 -21.63 14.29 16.80
N HIS A 161 -22.34 13.15 16.76
CA HIS A 161 -23.75 13.05 16.35
C HIS A 161 -24.73 13.17 17.52
N HIS A 162 -24.26 13.30 18.77
CA HIS A 162 -25.14 13.39 19.95
C HIS A 162 -25.78 14.76 20.11
N ILE A 163 -25.16 15.80 19.56
CA ILE A 163 -25.64 17.18 19.66
C ILE A 163 -26.07 17.67 18.29
N ILE A 164 -27.19 18.38 18.27
CA ILE A 164 -27.75 19.03 17.07
C ILE A 164 -27.51 20.55 17.09
N GLU A 165 -27.02 21.06 18.22
CA GLU A 165 -26.68 22.46 18.45
C GLU A 165 -25.29 22.58 19.09
N LEU A 166 -24.50 23.54 18.63
CA LEU A 166 -23.18 23.83 19.19
C LEU A 166 -22.96 25.34 19.32
N LYS A 167 -22.45 25.77 20.48
CA LYS A 167 -22.04 27.15 20.68
C LYS A 167 -20.75 27.45 19.90
N LEU A 168 -20.82 28.40 18.97
CA LEU A 168 -19.69 28.95 18.25
C LEU A 168 -19.21 30.23 18.93
N MET A 169 -17.93 30.24 19.29
CA MET A 169 -17.24 31.44 19.79
C MET A 169 -16.80 32.31 18.61
N PRO A 170 -16.59 33.62 18.79
CA PRO A 170 -16.03 34.46 17.74
C PRO A 170 -14.63 33.98 17.34
N LEU A 171 -14.29 34.19 16.08
CA LEU A 171 -13.03 33.77 15.46
C LEU A 171 -12.80 32.25 15.52
N THR A 172 -13.87 31.47 15.34
CA THR A 172 -13.78 30.00 15.28
C THR A 172 -14.45 29.41 14.05
N SER A 173 -13.88 28.33 13.53
CA SER A 173 -14.48 27.48 12.49
C SER A 173 -14.96 26.17 13.08
N GLN A 174 -16.03 25.64 12.48
CA GLN A 174 -16.64 24.36 12.87
C GLN A 174 -17.05 23.58 11.63
N GLY A 175 -16.53 22.37 11.49
CA GLY A 175 -16.97 21.43 10.46
C GLY A 175 -18.24 20.68 10.87
N VAL A 176 -19.05 20.30 9.91
CA VAL A 176 -20.16 19.36 10.06
C VAL A 176 -20.01 18.29 9.00
N TRP A 177 -19.97 17.04 9.44
CA TRP A 177 -19.87 15.87 8.59
C TRP A 177 -21.25 15.36 8.23
N LEU A 178 -21.43 14.95 6.98
CA LEU A 178 -22.61 14.28 6.47
C LEU A 178 -22.19 12.96 5.84
N ARG A 179 -22.90 11.87 6.14
CA ARG A 179 -22.78 10.59 5.44
C ARG A 179 -24.15 10.17 4.94
N VAL A 180 -24.28 10.06 3.63
CA VAL A 180 -25.49 9.54 2.97
C VAL A 180 -25.34 8.04 2.81
N ASN A 181 -26.18 7.26 3.47
CA ASN A 181 -26.32 5.83 3.22
C ASN A 181 -27.32 5.63 2.07
N ILE A 182 -26.89 5.15 0.92
CA ILE A 182 -27.79 4.88 -0.21
C ILE A 182 -28.45 3.51 0.01
N PRO A 183 -29.79 3.40 0.15
CA PRO A 183 -30.44 2.09 0.20
C PRO A 183 -30.14 1.26 -1.06
N ALA A 184 -29.98 -0.06 -0.91
CA ALA A 184 -29.65 -0.97 -2.03
C ALA A 184 -30.72 -0.99 -3.14
N GLU A 185 -31.97 -0.71 -2.78
CA GLU A 185 -33.12 -0.65 -3.70
C GLU A 185 -33.34 0.74 -4.32
N THR A 186 -32.43 1.69 -4.10
CA THR A 186 -32.55 3.04 -4.67
C THR A 186 -32.42 2.99 -6.18
N ASP A 187 -33.39 3.54 -6.90
CA ASP A 187 -33.29 3.63 -8.35
C ASP A 187 -32.14 4.54 -8.77
N ALA A 188 -31.45 4.17 -9.85
CA ALA A 188 -30.40 4.99 -10.43
C ALA A 188 -30.96 6.35 -10.89
N GLY A 189 -30.16 7.41 -10.75
CA GLY A 189 -30.55 8.78 -11.06
C GLY A 189 -29.86 9.80 -10.15
N THR A 190 -30.15 11.08 -10.38
CA THR A 190 -29.64 12.17 -9.54
C THR A 190 -30.68 12.54 -8.49
N TYR A 191 -30.27 12.57 -7.23
CA TYR A 191 -31.09 12.97 -6.10
C TYR A 191 -30.54 14.25 -5.48
N THR A 192 -31.39 15.25 -5.27
CA THR A 192 -30.97 16.56 -4.78
C THR A 192 -31.79 16.98 -3.56
N GLY A 193 -31.12 17.55 -2.56
CA GLY A 193 -31.75 18.09 -1.36
C GLY A 193 -30.92 19.22 -0.74
N ASN A 194 -31.41 19.75 0.38
CA ASN A 194 -30.89 20.96 1.00
C ASN A 194 -30.42 20.71 2.43
N VAL A 195 -29.40 21.46 2.83
CA VAL A 195 -28.92 21.62 4.20
C VAL A 195 -29.11 23.08 4.61
N ASP A 196 -30.10 23.33 5.45
CA ASP A 196 -30.38 24.67 5.99
C ASP A 196 -29.54 24.89 7.24
N VAL A 197 -28.55 25.78 7.14
CA VAL A 197 -27.64 26.11 8.24
C VAL A 197 -28.21 27.29 9.03
N LYS A 198 -28.30 27.12 10.36
CA LYS A 198 -28.98 28.05 11.26
C LYS A 198 -28.01 28.62 12.28
N LEU A 199 -28.10 29.93 12.50
CA LEU A 199 -27.46 30.63 13.61
C LEU A 199 -28.55 31.24 14.50
N ASN A 200 -28.52 30.92 15.79
CA ASN A 200 -29.50 31.37 16.79
C ASN A 200 -30.96 31.07 16.34
N GLY A 201 -31.17 29.86 15.79
CA GLY A 201 -32.48 29.39 15.32
C GLY A 201 -32.96 29.96 13.99
N LYS A 202 -32.20 30.84 13.33
CA LYS A 202 -32.55 31.41 12.02
C LYS A 202 -31.70 30.82 10.91
N THR A 203 -32.31 30.35 9.83
CA THR A 203 -31.59 29.94 8.63
C THR A 203 -30.84 31.14 8.05
N VAL A 204 -29.52 30.99 7.92
CA VAL A 204 -28.62 32.03 7.38
C VAL A 204 -28.00 31.64 6.05
N GLU A 205 -28.02 30.35 5.70
CA GLU A 205 -27.54 29.81 4.42
C GLU A 205 -28.24 28.48 4.13
N THR A 206 -28.43 28.18 2.86
CA THR A 206 -28.91 26.87 2.39
C THR A 206 -27.89 26.29 1.41
N LEU A 207 -27.33 25.14 1.75
CA LEU A 207 -26.42 24.38 0.89
C LEU A 207 -27.18 23.29 0.15
N GLN A 208 -26.88 23.08 -1.13
CA GLN A 208 -27.47 22.02 -1.93
C GLN A 208 -26.53 20.81 -1.97
N LEU A 209 -27.06 19.63 -1.65
CA LEU A 209 -26.38 18.34 -1.78
C LEU A 209 -27.05 17.54 -2.90
N SER A 210 -26.26 17.10 -3.87
CA SER A 210 -26.69 16.25 -4.97
C SER A 210 -25.93 14.92 -4.94
N VAL A 211 -26.61 13.81 -5.18
CA VAL A 211 -26.02 12.47 -5.25
C VAL A 211 -26.44 11.79 -6.54
N LYS A 212 -25.48 11.48 -7.40
CA LYS A 212 -25.68 10.64 -8.59
C LYS A 212 -25.57 9.16 -8.19
N VAL A 213 -26.70 8.47 -8.17
CA VAL A 213 -26.79 7.02 -7.92
C VAL A 213 -26.60 6.27 -9.23
N GLN A 214 -25.52 5.51 -9.33
CA GLN A 214 -25.18 4.69 -10.49
C GLN A 214 -25.93 3.36 -10.46
N ASN A 215 -26.09 2.72 -11.62
CA ASN A 215 -26.83 1.46 -11.73
C ASN A 215 -25.98 0.22 -11.41
N HIS A 216 -25.24 0.28 -10.31
CA HIS A 216 -24.54 -0.84 -9.69
C HIS A 216 -24.91 -0.89 -8.22
N THR A 217 -24.88 -2.10 -7.64
CA THR A 217 -25.19 -2.31 -6.23
C THR A 217 -23.93 -2.79 -5.51
N LEU A 218 -23.52 -2.05 -4.49
CA LEU A 218 -22.55 -2.50 -3.52
C LEU A 218 -23.24 -3.52 -2.59
N PRO A 219 -22.66 -4.71 -2.37
CA PRO A 219 -23.22 -5.71 -1.47
C PRO A 219 -23.38 -5.21 -0.04
N ALA A 220 -24.20 -5.90 0.74
CA ALA A 220 -24.33 -5.62 2.16
C ALA A 220 -22.97 -5.81 2.87
N VAL A 221 -22.77 -5.11 4.00
CA VAL A 221 -21.50 -5.12 4.75
C VAL A 221 -21.04 -6.53 5.14
N SER A 222 -21.99 -7.43 5.46
CA SER A 222 -21.72 -8.84 5.78
C SER A 222 -21.12 -9.63 4.62
N GLU A 223 -21.31 -9.18 3.38
CA GLU A 223 -20.83 -9.82 2.15
C GLU A 223 -19.53 -9.20 1.64
N TRP A 224 -19.06 -8.10 2.23
CA TRP A 224 -17.79 -7.49 1.87
C TRP A 224 -16.65 -8.46 2.13
N SER A 225 -15.81 -8.63 1.12
CA SER A 225 -14.69 -9.56 1.16
C SER A 225 -13.47 -9.06 1.90
N TYR A 226 -13.34 -7.73 2.04
CA TYR A 226 -12.26 -7.06 2.74
C TYR A 226 -12.11 -7.59 4.17
N HIS A 227 -10.90 -8.06 4.47
CA HIS A 227 -10.51 -8.56 5.77
C HIS A 227 -10.01 -7.39 6.64
N LEU A 228 -10.93 -6.75 7.35
CA LEU A 228 -10.61 -5.68 8.30
C LEU A 228 -10.39 -6.26 9.72
N ASP A 229 -9.17 -6.11 10.24
CA ASP A 229 -8.83 -6.45 11.63
C ASP A 229 -8.44 -5.17 12.41
N LEU A 230 -9.30 -4.70 13.31
CA LEU A 230 -9.01 -3.55 14.19
C LEU A 230 -9.15 -4.02 15.63
N TRP A 231 -8.06 -4.16 16.38
CA TRP A 231 -8.13 -4.88 17.65
C TRP A 231 -8.96 -4.14 18.70
N GLN A 232 -9.91 -4.85 19.30
CA GLN A 232 -10.90 -4.28 20.22
C GLN A 232 -10.44 -4.40 21.67
N ASN A 233 -10.63 -3.34 22.46
CA ASN A 233 -10.37 -3.34 23.90
C ASN A 233 -11.68 -3.20 24.69
N PRO A 234 -12.30 -4.31 25.12
CA PRO A 234 -13.53 -4.22 25.91
C PRO A 234 -13.31 -3.57 27.28
N PHE A 235 -12.10 -3.66 27.84
CA PHE A 235 -11.78 -3.09 29.15
C PHE A 235 -11.80 -1.56 29.16
N SER A 236 -11.41 -0.93 28.03
CA SER A 236 -11.56 0.52 27.84
C SER A 236 -13.02 0.96 27.85
N VAL A 237 -13.93 0.13 27.34
CA VAL A 237 -15.38 0.41 27.36
C VAL A 237 -15.92 0.37 28.78
N ALA A 238 -15.64 -0.69 29.55
CA ALA A 238 -16.06 -0.78 30.95
C ALA A 238 -15.59 0.43 31.79
N ARG A 239 -14.31 0.78 31.67
CA ARG A 239 -13.73 1.91 32.41
C ARG A 239 -14.38 3.24 32.04
N TYR A 240 -14.56 3.52 30.75
CA TYR A 240 -15.12 4.80 30.32
C TYR A 240 -16.62 4.91 30.62
N HIS A 241 -17.39 3.83 30.46
CA HIS A 241 -18.81 3.81 30.80
C HIS A 241 -19.08 3.70 32.31
N GLY A 242 -18.05 3.40 33.12
CA GLY A 242 -18.17 3.28 34.57
C GLY A 242 -19.01 2.08 35.01
N VAL A 243 -18.92 0.98 34.26
CA VAL A 243 -19.72 -0.24 34.45
C VAL A 243 -18.84 -1.43 34.84
N GLU A 244 -19.42 -2.40 35.56
CA GLU A 244 -18.71 -3.61 35.97
C GLU A 244 -18.38 -4.50 34.77
N LEU A 245 -17.15 -5.03 34.73
CA LEU A 245 -16.70 -5.94 33.68
C LEU A 245 -17.63 -7.15 33.54
N TRP A 246 -17.99 -7.46 32.31
CA TRP A 246 -18.83 -8.61 31.91
C TRP A 246 -20.26 -8.62 32.49
N SER A 247 -20.70 -7.51 33.10
CA SER A 247 -22.10 -7.27 33.44
C SER A 247 -22.95 -7.00 32.19
N GLU A 248 -24.27 -7.11 32.30
CA GLU A 248 -25.17 -6.79 31.19
C GLU A 248 -25.00 -5.34 30.70
N ALA A 249 -24.79 -4.39 31.62
CA ALA A 249 -24.53 -3.00 31.28
C ALA A 249 -23.23 -2.83 30.46
N HIS A 250 -22.20 -3.64 30.77
CA HIS A 250 -20.98 -3.66 29.97
C HIS A 250 -21.21 -4.28 28.59
N LEU A 251 -21.94 -5.40 28.50
CA LEU A 251 -22.25 -6.03 27.21
C LEU A 251 -23.07 -5.11 26.30
N GLU A 252 -24.01 -4.33 26.86
CA GLU A 252 -24.77 -3.34 26.10
C GLU A 252 -23.90 -2.16 25.66
N ALA A 253 -23.01 -1.66 26.54
CA ALA A 253 -22.04 -0.63 26.16
C ALA A 253 -21.11 -1.12 25.03
N LEU A 254 -20.64 -2.37 25.11
CA LEU A 254 -19.85 -2.99 24.05
C LEU A 254 -20.63 -3.14 22.74
N ARG A 255 -21.89 -3.56 22.81
CA ARG A 255 -22.78 -3.65 21.64
C ARG A 255 -22.87 -2.30 20.94
N TYR A 256 -23.12 -1.26 21.71
CA TYR A 256 -23.27 0.11 21.23
C TYR A 256 -21.98 0.65 20.59
N GLU A 257 -20.83 0.50 21.25
CA GLU A 257 -19.54 1.01 20.75
C GLU A 257 -19.01 0.22 19.55
N HIS A 258 -19.10 -1.12 19.59
CA HIS A 258 -18.52 -1.99 18.56
C HIS A 258 -19.41 -2.19 17.32
N GLN A 259 -20.66 -1.71 17.33
CA GLN A 259 -21.49 -1.67 16.12
C GLN A 259 -20.79 -0.92 14.98
N LEU A 260 -20.03 0.14 15.28
CA LEU A 260 -19.23 0.86 14.28
C LEU A 260 -18.24 -0.06 13.53
N TYR A 261 -17.61 -0.99 14.25
CA TYR A 261 -16.65 -1.92 13.65
C TYR A 261 -17.34 -2.97 12.77
N ALA A 262 -18.48 -3.51 13.22
CA ALA A 262 -19.31 -4.38 12.39
C ALA A 262 -19.78 -3.67 11.11
N ASP A 263 -20.28 -2.44 11.23
CA ASP A 263 -20.74 -1.59 10.13
C ASP A 263 -19.64 -1.20 9.13
N ALA A 264 -18.38 -1.25 9.55
CA ALA A 264 -17.21 -1.04 8.71
C ALA A 264 -16.73 -2.32 8.00
N GLY A 265 -17.41 -3.45 8.21
CA GLY A 265 -17.03 -4.75 7.65
C GLY A 265 -15.97 -5.48 8.45
N GLY A 266 -15.85 -5.19 9.75
CA GLY A 266 -14.96 -5.90 10.67
C GLY A 266 -15.12 -7.42 10.62
N LYS A 267 -14.01 -8.15 10.55
CA LYS A 267 -14.00 -9.61 10.36
C LYS A 267 -13.47 -10.39 11.57
N VAL A 268 -12.76 -9.74 12.48
CA VAL A 268 -11.93 -10.40 13.48
C VAL A 268 -12.32 -9.98 14.90
N ILE A 269 -12.53 -10.97 15.76
CA ILE A 269 -12.74 -10.78 17.20
C ILE A 269 -11.39 -10.87 17.92
N THR A 270 -11.00 -9.84 18.66
CA THR A 270 -9.81 -9.87 19.53
C THR A 270 -10.15 -10.45 20.90
N ALA A 271 -9.49 -11.54 21.30
CA ALA A 271 -9.70 -12.16 22.61
C ALA A 271 -8.38 -12.29 23.40
N SER A 272 -8.33 -11.73 24.61
CA SER A 272 -7.22 -11.92 25.54
C SER A 272 -7.39 -13.20 26.34
N ILE A 273 -6.62 -14.24 26.00
CA ILE A 273 -6.67 -15.57 26.64
C ILE A 273 -5.74 -15.71 27.85
N ILE A 274 -5.00 -14.64 28.16
CA ILE A 274 -4.15 -14.46 29.33
C ILE A 274 -4.30 -13.04 29.86
N TYR A 275 -3.84 -12.81 31.09
CA TYR A 275 -3.72 -11.48 31.68
C TYR A 275 -2.55 -10.70 31.07
N ASP A 276 -2.82 -9.47 30.65
CA ASP A 276 -1.86 -8.45 30.19
C ASP A 276 -0.92 -8.91 29.04
N PRO A 277 -1.46 -9.42 27.91
CA PRO A 277 -0.65 -9.94 26.80
C PRO A 277 0.35 -8.93 26.20
N TRP A 278 0.09 -7.64 26.38
CA TRP A 278 0.91 -6.53 25.88
C TRP A 278 1.58 -5.71 26.99
N ASP A 279 1.76 -6.26 28.19
CA ASP A 279 2.54 -5.67 29.31
C ASP A 279 2.20 -4.21 29.62
N GLY A 280 0.90 -3.88 29.63
CA GLY A 280 0.39 -2.55 29.97
C GLY A 280 0.76 -1.47 28.95
N GLN A 281 0.92 -1.82 27.66
CA GLN A 281 1.20 -0.84 26.63
C GLN A 281 0.07 0.18 26.43
N THR A 282 -1.19 -0.16 26.75
CA THR A 282 -2.39 0.69 26.65
C THR A 282 -2.76 1.32 27.99
N GLU A 283 -3.68 2.30 27.99
CA GLU A 283 -4.20 2.89 29.23
C GLU A 283 -4.90 1.85 30.09
N ASP A 284 -5.85 1.11 29.51
CA ASP A 284 -6.48 -0.04 30.14
C ASP A 284 -5.78 -1.31 29.71
N LYS A 285 -5.32 -2.10 30.68
CA LYS A 285 -4.75 -3.41 30.46
C LYS A 285 -5.81 -4.35 29.92
N TYR A 286 -5.37 -5.30 29.10
CA TYR A 286 -6.21 -6.43 28.74
C TYR A 286 -6.21 -7.42 29.90
N GLU A 287 -7.33 -7.53 30.60
CA GLU A 287 -7.54 -8.62 31.55
C GLU A 287 -7.74 -9.95 30.81
N THR A 288 -7.71 -11.06 31.53
CA THR A 288 -7.96 -12.37 30.92
C THR A 288 -9.46 -12.60 30.71
N MET A 289 -9.85 -13.11 29.55
CA MET A 289 -11.21 -13.59 29.27
C MET A 289 -11.38 -15.07 29.65
N ILE A 290 -10.27 -15.76 29.92
CA ILE A 290 -10.24 -17.16 30.36
C ILE A 290 -9.55 -17.19 31.72
N GLU A 291 -10.22 -17.63 32.77
CA GLU A 291 -9.59 -17.73 34.09
C GLU A 291 -8.85 -19.07 34.20
N TRP A 292 -7.58 -19.04 34.62
CA TRP A 292 -6.74 -20.23 34.74
C TRP A 292 -6.59 -20.55 36.21
N THR A 293 -7.07 -21.72 36.63
CA THR A 293 -6.98 -22.16 38.02
C THR A 293 -6.16 -23.43 38.13
N LYS A 294 -5.12 -23.39 38.96
CA LYS A 294 -4.40 -24.59 39.37
C LYS A 294 -5.03 -25.15 40.65
N LYS A 295 -5.62 -26.34 40.53
CA LYS A 295 -6.33 -27.01 41.61
C LYS A 295 -5.37 -27.57 42.66
N LYS A 296 -5.88 -27.84 43.86
CA LYS A 296 -5.08 -28.39 44.98
C LYS A 296 -4.44 -29.76 44.69
N ASP A 297 -5.02 -30.53 43.77
CA ASP A 297 -4.49 -31.83 43.35
C ASP A 297 -3.45 -31.72 42.22
N GLY A 298 -3.14 -30.50 41.77
CA GLY A 298 -2.18 -30.21 40.71
C GLY A 298 -2.77 -30.18 39.31
N THR A 299 -4.07 -30.46 39.13
CA THR A 299 -4.74 -30.33 37.84
C THR A 299 -5.07 -28.87 37.49
N TRP A 300 -5.40 -28.61 36.22
CA TRP A 300 -5.77 -27.29 35.72
C TRP A 300 -7.25 -27.23 35.35
N GLU A 301 -7.89 -26.12 35.70
CA GLU A 301 -9.25 -25.77 35.31
C GLU A 301 -9.22 -24.42 34.56
N PHE A 302 -10.01 -24.32 33.50
CA PHE A 302 -10.12 -23.13 32.67
C PHE A 302 -11.59 -22.71 32.56
N ASP A 303 -11.90 -21.49 32.99
CA ASP A 303 -13.26 -20.93 32.86
C ASP A 303 -13.33 -20.01 31.64
N TYR A 304 -14.13 -20.43 30.65
CA TYR A 304 -14.33 -19.73 29.38
C TYR A 304 -15.52 -18.77 29.39
N THR A 305 -16.21 -18.56 30.52
CA THR A 305 -17.48 -17.81 30.59
C THR A 305 -17.38 -16.40 29.99
N ASN A 306 -16.33 -15.65 30.30
CA ASN A 306 -16.19 -14.28 29.79
C ASN A 306 -15.77 -14.25 28.31
N PHE A 307 -14.92 -15.20 27.89
CA PHE A 307 -14.60 -15.42 26.49
C PHE A 307 -15.87 -15.70 25.67
N ASP A 308 -16.73 -16.62 26.13
CA ASP A 308 -17.97 -16.99 25.45
C ASP A 308 -18.92 -15.80 25.30
N LYS A 309 -19.19 -15.08 26.41
CA LYS A 309 -20.05 -13.88 26.39
C LYS A 309 -19.57 -12.86 25.36
N TYR A 310 -18.27 -12.61 25.33
CA TYR A 310 -17.68 -11.62 24.42
C TYR A 310 -17.73 -12.06 22.96
N VAL A 311 -17.38 -13.32 22.68
CA VAL A 311 -17.42 -13.88 21.32
C VAL A 311 -18.85 -13.93 20.79
N GLU A 312 -19.81 -14.39 21.59
CA GLU A 312 -21.23 -14.40 21.22
C GLU A 312 -21.76 -12.99 20.93
N LEU A 313 -21.38 -12.01 21.76
CA LEU A 313 -21.73 -10.62 21.53
C LEU A 313 -21.20 -10.13 20.17
N MET A 314 -19.91 -10.29 19.90
CA MET A 314 -19.31 -9.80 18.65
C MET A 314 -19.86 -10.54 17.42
N MET A 315 -20.09 -11.85 17.51
CA MET A 315 -20.76 -12.61 16.46
C MET A 315 -22.19 -12.13 16.22
N SER A 316 -22.93 -11.74 17.26
CA SER A 316 -24.29 -11.19 17.13
C SER A 316 -24.32 -9.84 16.40
N LEU A 317 -23.20 -9.10 16.40
CA LEU A 317 -23.02 -7.88 15.61
C LEU A 317 -22.68 -8.17 14.13
N GLY A 318 -22.36 -9.42 13.79
CA GLY A 318 -21.93 -9.82 12.44
C GLY A 318 -20.40 -9.98 12.28
N VAL A 319 -19.61 -9.79 13.34
CA VAL A 319 -18.16 -10.03 13.32
C VAL A 319 -17.90 -11.49 13.66
N ASN A 320 -17.81 -12.36 12.65
CA ASN A 320 -17.83 -13.81 12.87
C ASN A 320 -16.88 -14.62 11.96
N LYS A 321 -15.98 -13.97 11.20
CA LYS A 321 -15.08 -14.67 10.28
C LYS A 321 -13.87 -15.28 10.98
N GLN A 322 -13.38 -14.64 12.05
CA GLN A 322 -12.16 -15.05 12.75
C GLN A 322 -12.17 -14.61 14.22
N ILE A 323 -11.59 -15.43 15.10
CA ILE A 323 -11.27 -15.07 16.49
C ILE A 323 -9.75 -15.13 16.65
N ASN A 324 -9.10 -14.01 16.98
CA ASN A 324 -7.68 -13.97 17.29
C ASN A 324 -7.47 -14.01 18.81
N CYS A 325 -6.82 -15.07 19.29
CA CYS A 325 -6.55 -15.32 20.71
C CYS A 325 -5.12 -14.90 21.09
N TYR A 326 -4.99 -13.82 21.86
CA TYR A 326 -3.71 -13.25 22.29
C TYR A 326 -3.40 -13.54 23.77
N SER A 327 -2.20 -13.98 24.14
CA SER A 327 -1.19 -14.60 23.27
C SER A 327 -0.36 -15.62 24.06
N MET A 328 0.22 -16.58 23.35
CA MET A 328 1.18 -17.55 23.92
C MET A 328 2.54 -16.96 24.24
N ILE A 329 2.90 -15.88 23.56
CA ILE A 329 4.21 -15.24 23.68
C ILE A 329 3.99 -13.76 23.97
N PRO A 330 3.48 -13.39 25.16
CA PRO A 330 3.26 -11.99 25.59
C PRO A 330 4.56 -11.17 25.67
N TRP A 331 4.43 -9.85 25.74
CA TRP A 331 5.58 -8.93 25.72
C TRP A 331 6.50 -9.18 26.92
N LYS A 332 5.87 -9.49 28.06
CA LYS A 332 6.49 -10.08 29.23
C LYS A 332 6.08 -11.55 29.32
N LEU A 333 7.03 -12.47 29.16
CA LEU A 333 6.85 -13.94 29.20
C LEU A 333 6.50 -14.45 30.62
N SER A 334 5.33 -14.05 31.08
CA SER A 334 4.79 -14.26 32.42
C SER A 334 3.31 -14.59 32.31
N PHE A 335 2.89 -15.72 32.88
CA PHE A 335 1.53 -16.22 32.78
C PHE A 335 0.88 -16.26 34.16
N ARG A 336 -0.15 -15.43 34.34
CA ARG A 336 -0.91 -15.36 35.58
C ARG A 336 -1.93 -16.49 35.67
N TYR A 337 -2.03 -17.11 36.84
CA TYR A 337 -3.10 -18.05 37.18
C TYR A 337 -3.44 -17.97 38.67
N PHE A 338 -4.64 -18.41 39.04
CA PHE A 338 -5.05 -18.57 40.42
C PHE A 338 -4.60 -19.93 40.96
N ASP A 339 -3.84 -19.94 42.06
CA ASP A 339 -3.38 -21.17 42.71
C ASP A 339 -4.25 -21.49 43.93
N GLU A 340 -5.06 -22.55 43.88
CA GLU A 340 -5.96 -22.92 44.97
C GLU A 340 -5.22 -23.41 46.22
N ALA A 341 -4.01 -23.95 46.06
CA ALA A 341 -3.21 -24.43 47.18
C ALA A 341 -2.76 -23.27 48.09
N SER A 342 -2.38 -22.14 47.50
CA SER A 342 -1.96 -20.93 48.22
C SER A 342 -3.00 -19.81 48.26
N ASN A 343 -4.15 -19.98 47.61
CA ASN A 343 -5.28 -19.04 47.56
C ASN A 343 -4.87 -17.63 47.11
N ARG A 344 -4.08 -17.54 46.03
CA ARG A 344 -3.59 -16.28 45.46
C ARG A 344 -3.22 -16.44 43.98
N TYR A 345 -3.10 -15.31 43.30
CA TYR A 345 -2.52 -15.28 41.95
C TYR A 345 -1.01 -15.53 41.98
N ILE A 346 -0.54 -16.31 41.00
CA ILE A 346 0.87 -16.59 40.74
C ILE A 346 1.19 -16.18 39.30
N ASP A 347 2.29 -15.45 39.12
CA ASP A 347 2.82 -15.07 37.82
C ASP A 347 4.00 -16.00 37.47
N ALA A 348 3.77 -17.01 36.62
CA ALA A 348 4.81 -17.94 36.19
C ALA A 348 5.63 -17.39 35.03
N SER A 349 6.92 -17.15 35.26
CA SER A 349 7.87 -16.76 34.23
C SER A 349 8.40 -17.99 33.49
N THR A 350 8.06 -18.16 32.22
CA THR A 350 8.55 -19.26 31.37
C THR A 350 8.48 -18.87 29.89
N LYS A 351 9.26 -19.51 29.01
CA LYS A 351 9.37 -19.14 27.59
C LYS A 351 9.28 -20.35 26.66
N PRO A 352 9.00 -20.14 25.35
CA PRO A 352 9.07 -21.22 24.37
C PRO A 352 10.39 -22.00 24.43
N GLY A 353 10.30 -23.32 24.54
CA GLY A 353 11.44 -24.23 24.72
C GLY A 353 11.71 -24.66 26.16
N ASP A 354 11.09 -24.00 27.16
CA ASP A 354 11.09 -24.51 28.53
C ASP A 354 10.04 -25.63 28.69
N ALA A 355 10.33 -26.62 29.54
CA ALA A 355 9.38 -27.71 29.83
C ALA A 355 8.08 -27.20 30.47
N LEU A 356 8.17 -26.20 31.35
CA LEU A 356 7.01 -25.61 32.03
C LEU A 356 6.09 -24.87 31.04
N PHE A 357 6.66 -24.14 30.08
CA PHE A 357 5.90 -23.47 29.02
C PHE A 357 5.09 -24.48 28.21
N GLU A 358 5.75 -25.55 27.77
CA GLU A 358 5.10 -26.60 26.98
C GLU A 358 4.00 -27.32 27.78
N GLU A 359 4.25 -27.69 29.04
CA GLU A 359 3.26 -28.33 29.91
C GLU A 359 2.01 -27.45 30.08
N LEU A 360 2.22 -26.19 30.44
CA LEU A 360 1.17 -25.22 30.69
C LEU A 360 0.31 -24.98 29.43
N TRP A 361 0.96 -24.71 28.30
CA TRP A 361 0.26 -24.39 27.06
C TRP A 361 -0.37 -25.59 26.36
N VAL A 362 0.26 -26.77 26.36
CA VAL A 362 -0.37 -27.98 25.82
C VAL A 362 -1.62 -28.34 26.61
N THR A 363 -1.58 -28.19 27.94
CA THR A 363 -2.73 -28.47 28.81
C THR A 363 -3.87 -27.50 28.52
N MET A 364 -3.59 -26.19 28.49
CA MET A 364 -4.61 -25.18 28.20
C MET A 364 -5.19 -25.34 26.80
N LEU A 365 -4.34 -25.44 25.76
CA LEU A 365 -4.80 -25.49 24.37
C LEU A 365 -5.61 -26.76 24.07
N LYS A 366 -5.32 -27.90 24.71
CA LYS A 366 -6.16 -29.10 24.58
C LYS A 366 -7.57 -28.88 25.15
N SER A 367 -7.65 -28.28 26.33
CA SER A 367 -8.94 -27.90 26.94
C SER A 367 -9.68 -26.90 26.05
N PHE A 368 -8.97 -25.89 25.55
CA PHE A 368 -9.56 -24.85 24.72
C PHE A 368 -10.02 -25.38 23.36
N ALA A 369 -9.27 -26.28 22.73
CA ALA A 369 -9.68 -26.96 21.50
C ALA A 369 -10.99 -27.75 21.70
N ALA A 370 -11.12 -28.47 22.82
CA ALA A 370 -12.34 -29.21 23.14
C ALA A 370 -13.53 -28.25 23.31
N HIS A 371 -13.36 -27.18 24.09
CA HIS A 371 -14.38 -26.14 24.29
C HIS A 371 -14.81 -25.49 22.97
N LEU A 372 -13.86 -25.04 22.16
CA LEU A 372 -14.14 -24.42 20.86
C LEU A 372 -14.85 -25.36 19.88
N LYS A 373 -14.54 -26.67 19.91
CA LYS A 373 -15.22 -27.67 19.08
C LYS A 373 -16.66 -27.90 19.56
N GLU A 374 -16.90 -27.89 20.86
CA GLU A 374 -18.24 -27.95 21.43
C GLU A 374 -19.09 -26.73 21.03
N LYS A 375 -18.49 -25.53 21.05
CA LYS A 375 -19.14 -24.29 20.61
C LYS A 375 -19.27 -24.16 19.08
N GLY A 376 -18.56 -24.99 18.31
CA GLY A 376 -18.49 -24.89 16.84
C GLY A 376 -17.62 -23.74 16.33
N TRP A 377 -16.72 -23.21 17.15
CA TRP A 377 -15.86 -22.05 16.82
C TRP A 377 -14.42 -22.41 16.46
N PHE A 378 -14.02 -23.67 16.63
CA PHE A 378 -12.63 -24.11 16.44
C PHE A 378 -12.05 -23.74 15.05
N GLU A 379 -12.83 -23.88 13.98
CA GLU A 379 -12.38 -23.61 12.61
C GLU A 379 -12.11 -22.14 12.29
N ILE A 380 -12.59 -21.22 13.12
CA ILE A 380 -12.39 -19.77 12.96
C ILE A 380 -11.45 -19.19 14.03
N THR A 381 -11.06 -19.97 15.03
CA THR A 381 -10.15 -19.53 16.08
C THR A 381 -8.69 -19.69 15.67
N HIS A 382 -7.95 -18.59 15.79
CA HIS A 382 -6.51 -18.51 15.54
C HIS A 382 -5.78 -18.22 16.84
N ILE A 383 -4.72 -18.98 17.11
CA ILE A 383 -3.75 -18.62 18.14
C ILE A 383 -2.84 -17.54 17.57
N ALA A 384 -2.90 -16.34 18.15
CA ALA A 384 -2.37 -15.13 17.52
C ALA A 384 -1.00 -14.73 18.08
N ILE A 385 -0.10 -14.34 17.18
CA ILE A 385 1.28 -13.95 17.45
C ILE A 385 1.51 -12.50 16.99
N ASP A 386 2.07 -11.69 17.88
CA ASP A 386 2.40 -10.28 17.64
C ASP A 386 3.92 -10.07 17.77
N GLU A 387 4.60 -9.80 16.65
CA GLU A 387 6.03 -9.46 16.51
C GLU A 387 6.97 -10.13 17.54
N ARG A 388 7.41 -11.36 17.25
CA ARG A 388 8.35 -12.10 18.11
C ARG A 388 9.57 -12.63 17.38
N PRO A 389 10.70 -12.84 18.10
CA PRO A 389 11.86 -13.50 17.52
C PRO A 389 11.49 -14.85 16.90
N MET A 390 12.00 -15.13 15.71
CA MET A 390 11.68 -16.34 14.93
C MET A 390 11.81 -17.64 15.74
N ASP A 391 12.86 -17.77 16.56
CA ASP A 391 13.06 -18.94 17.42
C ASP A 391 11.88 -19.18 18.38
N HIS A 392 11.35 -18.11 18.98
CA HIS A 392 10.17 -18.21 19.85
C HIS A 392 8.92 -18.57 19.04
N VAL A 393 8.75 -18.00 17.85
CA VAL A 393 7.61 -18.29 16.96
C VAL A 393 7.59 -19.77 16.59
N LEU A 394 8.68 -20.31 16.05
CA LEU A 394 8.75 -21.71 15.62
C LEU A 394 8.51 -22.69 16.78
N LYS A 395 9.08 -22.43 17.96
CA LYS A 395 8.83 -23.25 19.15
C LYS A 395 7.38 -23.16 19.62
N THR A 396 6.76 -22.00 19.52
CA THR A 396 5.34 -21.80 19.87
C THR A 396 4.44 -22.56 18.89
N LEU A 397 4.71 -22.49 17.58
CA LEU A 397 3.99 -23.25 16.57
C LEU A 397 4.06 -24.76 16.83
N ALA A 398 5.24 -25.28 17.24
CA ALA A 398 5.38 -26.69 17.61
C ALA A 398 4.50 -27.07 18.81
N VAL A 399 4.39 -26.20 19.83
CA VAL A 399 3.51 -26.40 20.99
C VAL A 399 2.04 -26.39 20.57
N ILE A 400 1.63 -25.45 19.72
CA ILE A 400 0.24 -25.37 19.20
C ILE A 400 -0.13 -26.66 18.46
N ARG A 401 0.71 -27.10 17.53
CA ARG A 401 0.47 -28.33 16.75
C ARG A 401 0.49 -29.60 17.62
N LYS A 402 1.27 -29.60 18.70
CA LYS A 402 1.26 -30.69 19.69
C LYS A 402 -0.03 -30.74 20.51
N ALA A 403 -0.65 -29.59 20.79
CA ALA A 403 -1.94 -29.53 21.46
C ALA A 403 -3.08 -29.99 20.54
N ASP A 404 -3.16 -29.41 19.33
CA ASP A 404 -4.03 -29.87 18.25
C ASP A 404 -3.43 -29.47 16.88
N PRO A 405 -3.23 -30.43 15.95
CA PRO A 405 -2.61 -30.13 14.65
C PRO A 405 -3.46 -29.21 13.77
N ASN A 406 -4.75 -29.09 14.03
CA ASN A 406 -5.68 -28.30 13.22
C ASN A 406 -5.95 -26.89 13.77
N PHE A 407 -5.33 -26.50 14.88
CA PHE A 407 -5.42 -25.11 15.34
C PHE A 407 -4.91 -24.16 14.26
N LYS A 408 -5.71 -23.15 13.90
CA LYS A 408 -5.22 -22.09 13.02
C LYS A 408 -4.31 -21.13 13.78
N THR A 409 -3.46 -20.44 13.04
CA THR A 409 -2.49 -19.49 13.59
C THR A 409 -2.47 -18.21 12.80
N SER A 410 -2.42 -17.08 13.51
CA SER A 410 -2.28 -15.76 12.90
C SER A 410 -0.98 -15.09 13.36
N PHE A 411 -0.39 -14.28 12.49
CA PHE A 411 0.85 -13.56 12.76
C PHE A 411 0.77 -12.15 12.20
N ALA A 412 1.05 -11.16 13.05
CA ALA A 412 1.32 -9.78 12.65
C ALA A 412 2.78 -9.43 12.94
N GLY A 413 3.53 -9.02 11.92
CA GLY A 413 4.91 -8.57 12.13
C GLY A 413 5.78 -8.46 10.88
N ASN A 414 7.08 -8.72 11.03
CA ASN A 414 8.01 -8.73 9.91
C ASN A 414 7.72 -9.88 8.93
N TYR A 415 7.99 -9.66 7.64
CA TYR A 415 7.95 -10.74 6.67
C TYR A 415 9.03 -11.80 6.94
N HIS A 416 8.59 -13.05 6.97
CA HIS A 416 9.42 -14.24 7.08
C HIS A 416 8.91 -15.32 6.13
N LYS A 417 9.78 -15.76 5.22
CA LYS A 417 9.44 -16.76 4.21
C LYS A 417 9.09 -18.12 4.83
N GLU A 418 9.73 -18.45 5.94
CA GLU A 418 9.56 -19.69 6.69
C GLU A 418 8.13 -19.87 7.22
N LEU A 419 7.43 -18.77 7.51
CA LEU A 419 6.09 -18.78 8.12
C LEU A 419 4.95 -18.84 7.09
N LEU A 420 5.25 -18.65 5.79
CA LEU A 420 4.23 -18.52 4.74
C LEU A 420 3.28 -19.72 4.63
N ASN A 421 3.76 -20.91 5.00
CA ASN A 421 2.97 -22.14 4.93
C ASN A 421 2.18 -22.40 6.21
N ASP A 422 2.77 -22.06 7.37
CA ASP A 422 2.25 -22.46 8.66
C ASP A 422 1.22 -21.48 9.24
N ILE A 423 1.20 -20.24 8.75
CA ILE A 423 0.32 -19.17 9.20
C ILE A 423 -0.90 -19.02 8.28
N ASP A 424 -2.09 -19.16 8.87
CA ASP A 424 -3.39 -19.09 8.17
C ASP A 424 -3.80 -17.64 7.88
N ASP A 425 -3.57 -16.73 8.82
CA ASP A 425 -3.73 -15.28 8.64
C ASP A 425 -2.39 -14.57 8.87
N TYR A 426 -1.80 -14.10 7.76
CA TYR A 426 -0.47 -13.50 7.77
C TYR A 426 -0.57 -12.03 7.41
N CYS A 427 -0.26 -11.19 8.40
CA CYS A 427 -0.21 -9.75 8.29
C CYS A 427 1.25 -9.27 8.40
N ILE A 428 1.76 -8.60 7.36
CA ILE A 428 3.12 -8.04 7.38
C ILE A 428 3.12 -6.52 7.56
N ALA A 429 4.17 -6.00 8.18
CA ALA A 429 4.36 -4.55 8.28
C ALA A 429 4.45 -3.95 6.87
N PHE A 430 3.84 -2.78 6.67
CA PHE A 430 3.69 -2.13 5.37
C PHE A 430 4.98 -2.01 4.54
N ARG A 431 6.12 -1.79 5.21
CA ARG A 431 7.47 -1.74 4.62
C ARG A 431 7.94 -3.04 3.94
N TYR A 432 7.26 -4.15 4.17
CA TYR A 432 7.52 -5.43 3.51
C TYR A 432 6.46 -5.70 2.44
N LYS A 433 6.84 -6.47 1.42
CA LYS A 433 5.95 -6.88 0.34
C LYS A 433 5.94 -8.40 0.22
N TYR A 434 4.78 -8.94 -0.10
CA TYR A 434 4.67 -10.30 -0.63
C TYR A 434 5.01 -10.28 -2.13
N THR A 435 5.46 -11.41 -2.65
CA THR A 435 5.45 -11.63 -4.10
C THR A 435 4.04 -11.99 -4.57
N GLU A 436 3.70 -11.67 -5.82
CA GLU A 436 2.40 -12.03 -6.42
C GLU A 436 2.13 -13.54 -6.33
N ALA A 437 3.16 -14.38 -6.50
CA ALA A 437 3.06 -15.83 -6.40
C ALA A 437 2.70 -16.30 -4.98
N GLU A 438 3.23 -15.64 -3.95
CA GLU A 438 2.89 -15.95 -2.56
C GLU A 438 1.44 -15.59 -2.25
N VAL A 439 0.99 -14.40 -2.66
CA VAL A 439 -0.41 -13.95 -2.50
C VAL A 439 -1.36 -14.91 -3.22
N ALA A 440 -1.09 -15.22 -4.49
CA ALA A 440 -1.92 -16.11 -5.29
C ALA A 440 -2.02 -17.52 -4.69
N ARG A 441 -0.88 -18.06 -4.22
CA ARG A 441 -0.84 -19.37 -3.57
C ARG A 441 -1.62 -19.36 -2.25
N ARG A 442 -1.39 -18.38 -1.38
CA ARG A 442 -2.10 -18.28 -0.09
C ARG A 442 -3.61 -18.17 -0.30
N ARG A 443 -4.04 -17.36 -1.28
CA ARG A 443 -5.45 -17.27 -1.67
C ARG A 443 -6.01 -18.61 -2.15
N ALA A 444 -5.28 -19.35 -2.98
CA ALA A 444 -5.70 -20.68 -3.44
C ALA A 444 -5.80 -21.71 -2.29
N GLU A 445 -5.02 -21.53 -1.23
CA GLU A 445 -5.08 -22.32 0.01
C GLU A 445 -6.17 -21.83 0.99
N GLY A 446 -6.92 -20.78 0.65
CA GLY A 446 -7.95 -20.19 1.51
C GLY A 446 -7.40 -19.39 2.71
N LYS A 447 -6.12 -19.02 2.66
CA LYS A 447 -5.43 -18.25 3.73
C LYS A 447 -5.61 -16.75 3.54
N VAL A 448 -5.60 -16.02 4.64
CA VAL A 448 -5.74 -14.56 4.68
C VAL A 448 -4.36 -13.91 4.58
N THR A 449 -4.23 -12.91 3.70
CA THR A 449 -2.99 -12.19 3.46
C THR A 449 -3.24 -10.69 3.52
N THR A 450 -2.74 -10.04 4.57
CA THR A 450 -2.99 -8.60 4.85
C THR A 450 -1.68 -7.86 5.15
N PHE A 451 -1.79 -6.56 5.38
CA PHE A 451 -0.72 -5.71 5.86
C PHE A 451 -1.23 -4.78 6.98
N TYR A 452 -0.32 -4.21 7.76
CA TYR A 452 -0.65 -3.20 8.77
C TYR A 452 0.30 -2.01 8.71
N THR A 453 -0.17 -0.90 9.25
CA THR A 453 0.64 0.25 9.65
C THR A 453 0.56 0.41 11.17
N CYS A 454 1.61 0.95 11.77
CA CYS A 454 1.69 1.18 13.21
C CYS A 454 2.41 2.50 13.49
N CYS A 455 3.04 2.64 14.65
CA CYS A 455 3.84 3.83 14.95
C CYS A 455 5.05 4.01 14.01
N THR A 456 5.44 3.00 13.21
CA THR A 456 6.67 3.05 12.41
C THR A 456 6.51 3.98 11.22
N GLU A 457 5.41 3.85 10.49
CA GLU A 457 5.17 4.58 9.24
C GLU A 457 4.75 6.02 9.54
N SER A 458 5.51 7.00 9.04
CA SER A 458 5.10 8.41 9.07
C SER A 458 3.88 8.69 8.18
N TYR A 459 3.77 7.95 7.07
CA TYR A 459 2.63 7.89 6.16
C TYR A 459 2.69 6.59 5.32
N PRO A 460 1.56 6.09 4.81
CA PRO A 460 0.21 6.47 5.19
C PRO A 460 -0.09 6.02 6.63
N ASN A 461 -0.80 6.83 7.40
CA ASN A 461 -1.25 6.44 8.73
C ASN A 461 -2.61 7.05 9.11
N GLY A 462 -3.14 6.57 10.23
CA GLY A 462 -4.36 7.06 10.86
C GLY A 462 -4.10 7.73 12.20
N PHE A 463 -3.08 8.60 12.30
CA PHE A 463 -2.89 9.47 13.47
C PHE A 463 -3.88 10.63 13.43
N THR A 464 -4.21 11.24 14.57
CA THR A 464 -5.17 12.36 14.62
C THR A 464 -4.72 13.60 13.85
N PHE A 465 -3.43 13.72 13.53
CA PHE A 465 -2.88 14.74 12.65
C PHE A 465 -2.66 14.28 11.20
N SER A 466 -2.78 12.97 10.89
CA SER A 466 -2.60 12.46 9.53
C SER A 466 -3.63 13.08 8.58
N PRO A 467 -3.24 13.44 7.35
CA PRO A 467 -4.16 13.74 6.27
C PRO A 467 -5.28 12.66 6.18
N PRO A 468 -6.57 13.04 6.21
CA PRO A 468 -7.69 12.10 6.19
C PRO A 468 -7.64 11.07 5.05
N ALA A 469 -7.18 11.51 3.87
CA ALA A 469 -7.08 10.68 2.68
C ALA A 469 -6.13 9.48 2.84
N GLU A 470 -5.15 9.54 3.76
CA GLU A 470 -4.25 8.41 4.02
C GLU A 470 -4.99 7.19 4.58
N SER A 471 -6.06 7.40 5.38
CA SER A 471 -6.85 6.29 5.90
C SER A 471 -7.66 5.57 4.81
N GLU A 472 -8.15 6.33 3.82
CA GLU A 472 -8.77 5.76 2.63
C GLU A 472 -7.76 5.01 1.75
N TRP A 473 -6.57 5.61 1.55
CA TRP A 473 -5.53 5.11 0.66
C TRP A 473 -5.10 3.67 0.98
N LEU A 474 -5.14 3.27 2.27
CA LEU A 474 -4.77 1.93 2.73
C LEU A 474 -5.57 0.81 2.03
N ALA A 475 -6.87 1.00 1.82
CA ALA A 475 -7.71 -0.02 1.17
C ALA A 475 -7.49 -0.07 -0.35
N TRP A 476 -7.20 1.06 -0.98
CA TRP A 476 -6.78 1.10 -2.38
C TRP A 476 -5.43 0.40 -2.60
N TYR A 477 -4.48 0.57 -1.67
CA TYR A 477 -3.23 -0.16 -1.68
C TYR A 477 -3.45 -1.68 -1.53
N ALA A 478 -4.38 -2.11 -0.67
CA ALA A 478 -4.77 -3.53 -0.60
C ALA A 478 -5.26 -4.05 -1.96
N ALA A 479 -6.07 -3.27 -2.69
CA ALA A 479 -6.54 -3.63 -4.02
C ALA A 479 -5.40 -3.70 -5.07
N LYS A 480 -4.45 -2.76 -4.99
CA LYS A 480 -3.25 -2.71 -5.85
C LYS A 480 -2.38 -3.95 -5.67
N GLU A 481 -2.09 -4.31 -4.42
CA GLU A 481 -1.24 -5.46 -4.09
C GLU A 481 -1.99 -6.81 -4.12
N ASN A 482 -3.27 -6.80 -4.49
CA ASN A 482 -4.15 -7.96 -4.45
C ASN A 482 -4.18 -8.63 -3.06
N LEU A 483 -4.07 -7.86 -1.97
CA LEU A 483 -4.21 -8.35 -0.61
C LEU A 483 -5.68 -8.51 -0.22
N ASP A 484 -5.94 -9.22 0.86
CA ASP A 484 -7.30 -9.49 1.32
C ASP A 484 -7.86 -8.37 2.19
N GLY A 485 -7.02 -7.45 2.70
CA GLY A 485 -7.46 -6.34 3.54
C GLY A 485 -6.33 -5.69 4.34
N TYR A 486 -6.69 -5.13 5.49
CA TYR A 486 -5.82 -4.31 6.34
C TYR A 486 -6.06 -4.58 7.82
N LEU A 487 -4.98 -4.51 8.60
CA LEU A 487 -4.99 -4.63 10.05
C LEU A 487 -4.50 -3.33 10.70
N ARG A 488 -5.08 -2.96 11.85
CA ARG A 488 -4.52 -1.98 12.77
C ARG A 488 -4.70 -2.42 14.21
N TRP A 489 -3.67 -2.22 15.03
CA TRP A 489 -3.58 -2.80 16.36
C TRP A 489 -4.57 -2.24 17.41
N ALA A 490 -5.31 -1.17 17.11
CA ALA A 490 -6.20 -0.55 18.09
C ALA A 490 -7.42 0.15 17.47
N LEU A 491 -8.60 -0.40 17.72
CA LEU A 491 -9.89 0.23 17.44
C LEU A 491 -10.23 1.29 18.50
N ASN A 492 -10.14 0.92 19.78
CA ASN A 492 -10.68 1.71 20.90
C ASN A 492 -9.86 1.55 22.21
N CYS A 493 -8.54 1.41 22.14
CA CYS A 493 -7.66 1.46 23.32
C CYS A 493 -7.53 2.91 23.84
N TRP A 494 -8.63 3.46 24.32
CA TRP A 494 -8.76 4.87 24.66
C TRP A 494 -7.78 5.29 25.75
N VAL A 495 -7.20 6.48 25.60
CA VAL A 495 -6.48 7.15 26.70
C VAL A 495 -7.44 7.58 27.81
N GLN A 496 -6.94 8.27 28.83
CA GLN A 496 -7.76 8.71 29.96
C GLN A 496 -8.97 9.56 29.53
N ASN A 497 -8.76 10.52 28.62
CA ASN A 497 -9.78 11.48 28.17
C ASN A 497 -9.81 11.58 26.63
N PRO A 498 -10.24 10.52 25.90
CA PRO A 498 -10.05 10.41 24.46
C PRO A 498 -10.81 11.48 23.66
N LEU A 499 -11.95 11.97 24.14
CA LEU A 499 -12.70 13.06 23.48
C LEU A 499 -11.98 14.42 23.52
N GLN A 500 -10.98 14.57 24.39
CA GLN A 500 -10.33 15.85 24.68
C GLN A 500 -8.86 15.86 24.26
N ASP A 501 -8.14 14.77 24.53
CA ASP A 501 -6.73 14.62 24.21
C ASP A 501 -6.46 13.22 23.68
N SER A 502 -5.80 13.15 22.51
CA SER A 502 -5.45 11.91 21.83
C SER A 502 -4.00 11.52 22.01
N ARG A 503 -3.20 12.36 22.67
CA ARG A 503 -1.81 12.08 23.00
C ARG A 503 -1.74 11.01 24.09
N PHE A 504 -0.62 10.30 24.10
CA PHE A 504 -0.37 9.23 25.03
C PHE A 504 1.10 9.21 25.46
N ARG A 505 1.42 8.44 26.51
CA ARG A 505 2.80 8.29 27.02
C ARG A 505 3.76 7.63 26.02
N SER A 506 3.21 7.03 24.97
CA SER A 506 3.94 6.42 23.86
C SER A 506 3.18 6.66 22.56
N TRP A 507 3.95 6.76 21.48
CA TRP A 507 3.50 6.89 20.10
C TRP A 507 2.84 8.23 19.72
N ALA A 508 2.75 8.48 18.42
CA ALA A 508 2.00 9.61 17.86
C ALA A 508 0.53 9.59 18.27
N ALA A 509 -0.04 10.77 18.50
CA ALA A 509 -1.41 10.94 18.95
C ALA A 509 -2.43 10.28 18.01
N GLY A 510 -3.42 9.59 18.60
CA GLY A 510 -4.41 8.82 17.86
C GLY A 510 -3.97 7.42 17.43
N ASP A 511 -2.74 6.99 17.72
CA ASP A 511 -2.31 5.62 17.40
C ASP A 511 -3.12 4.55 18.16
N THR A 512 -3.63 4.87 19.35
CA THR A 512 -4.28 3.90 20.23
C THR A 512 -5.79 3.74 19.98
N TYR A 513 -6.40 4.50 19.07
CA TYR A 513 -7.83 4.32 18.74
C TYR A 513 -8.25 5.03 17.44
N GLN A 514 -9.26 4.47 16.78
CA GLN A 514 -9.89 4.99 15.56
C GLN A 514 -11.32 5.49 15.80
N ILE A 515 -11.99 5.04 16.87
CA ILE A 515 -13.32 5.49 17.27
C ILE A 515 -13.29 6.14 18.66
N TYR A 516 -14.29 6.97 18.95
CA TYR A 516 -14.41 7.72 20.19
C TYR A 516 -15.60 7.22 21.03
N PRO A 517 -15.57 7.40 22.37
CA PRO A 517 -16.68 7.02 23.22
C PRO A 517 -18.02 7.64 22.81
N GLY A 518 -19.09 6.92 23.13
CA GLY A 518 -20.44 7.27 22.72
C GLY A 518 -20.76 6.82 21.29
N ALA A 519 -20.08 5.79 20.77
CA ALA A 519 -20.18 5.35 19.37
C ALA A 519 -19.96 6.50 18.38
N ARG A 520 -19.02 7.40 18.70
CA ARG A 520 -18.63 8.47 17.80
C ARG A 520 -17.58 7.95 16.82
N THR A 521 -17.89 8.03 15.54
CA THR A 521 -16.92 7.79 14.49
C THR A 521 -15.87 8.92 14.44
N SER A 522 -14.81 8.71 13.67
CA SER A 522 -13.79 9.72 13.38
C SER A 522 -13.69 9.96 11.89
N ILE A 523 -13.11 11.08 11.49
CA ILE A 523 -12.77 11.31 10.08
C ILE A 523 -11.95 10.13 9.54
N ARG A 524 -10.93 9.66 10.27
CA ARG A 524 -10.07 8.55 9.83
C ARG A 524 -10.85 7.26 9.60
N PHE A 525 -11.76 6.94 10.51
CA PHE A 525 -12.57 5.74 10.43
C PHE A 525 -13.55 5.81 9.25
N GLU A 526 -14.23 6.93 9.04
CA GLU A 526 -15.12 7.11 7.88
C GLU A 526 -14.34 7.01 6.56
N ARG A 527 -13.16 7.64 6.48
CA ARG A 527 -12.31 7.58 5.27
C ARG A 527 -11.78 6.17 5.02
N LEU A 528 -11.42 5.41 6.06
CA LEU A 528 -11.07 3.99 5.93
C LEU A 528 -12.23 3.18 5.33
N VAL A 529 -13.46 3.39 5.82
CA VAL A 529 -14.65 2.72 5.31
C VAL A 529 -14.94 3.09 3.85
N GLU A 530 -14.77 4.36 3.46
CA GLU A 530 -14.83 4.76 2.06
C GLU A 530 -13.86 3.96 1.19
N GLY A 531 -12.61 3.81 1.63
CA GLY A 531 -11.61 3.01 0.93
C GLY A 531 -12.00 1.54 0.81
N ILE A 532 -12.56 0.95 1.87
CA ILE A 532 -13.03 -0.45 1.86
C ILE A 532 -14.15 -0.63 0.82
N GLN A 533 -15.10 0.31 0.72
CA GLN A 533 -16.15 0.24 -0.29
C GLN A 533 -15.56 0.33 -1.71
N GLN A 534 -14.52 1.15 -1.93
CA GLN A 534 -13.83 1.20 -3.22
C GLN A 534 -13.10 -0.11 -3.55
N PHE A 535 -12.47 -0.76 -2.56
CA PHE A 535 -11.89 -2.09 -2.73
C PHE A 535 -12.94 -3.10 -3.24
N GLU A 536 -14.12 -3.13 -2.62
CA GLU A 536 -15.22 -4.02 -3.05
C GLU A 536 -15.69 -3.69 -4.47
N LYS A 537 -15.86 -2.40 -4.80
CA LYS A 537 -16.21 -1.98 -6.18
C LYS A 537 -15.17 -2.43 -7.20
N ILE A 538 -13.88 -2.22 -6.92
CA ILE A 538 -12.78 -2.65 -7.80
C ILE A 538 -12.86 -4.15 -8.04
N LYS A 539 -13.08 -4.93 -6.99
CA LYS A 539 -13.21 -6.39 -7.10
C LYS A 539 -14.41 -6.77 -7.97
N ILE A 540 -15.58 -6.19 -7.73
CA ILE A 540 -16.80 -6.44 -8.49
C ILE A 540 -16.60 -6.07 -9.97
N LEU A 541 -16.03 -4.89 -10.24
CA LEU A 541 -15.75 -4.44 -11.60
C LEU A 541 -14.70 -5.33 -12.30
N ARG A 542 -13.64 -5.74 -11.61
CA ARG A 542 -12.65 -6.68 -12.16
C ARG A 542 -13.31 -8.01 -12.54
N GLU A 543 -14.15 -8.56 -11.67
CA GLU A 543 -14.88 -9.79 -11.98
C GLU A 543 -15.83 -9.61 -13.18
N TYR A 544 -16.62 -8.54 -13.17
CA TYR A 544 -17.55 -8.18 -14.24
C TYR A 544 -16.85 -8.04 -15.59
N PHE A 545 -15.76 -7.26 -15.66
CA PHE A 545 -15.01 -7.04 -16.90
C PHE A 545 -14.20 -8.28 -17.33
N ASN A 546 -13.72 -9.09 -16.39
CA ASN A 546 -13.06 -10.34 -16.72
C ASN A 546 -14.03 -11.35 -17.34
N GLN A 547 -15.22 -11.51 -16.78
CA GLN A 547 -16.29 -12.36 -17.34
C GLN A 547 -16.72 -11.87 -18.73
N ALA A 548 -16.77 -10.54 -18.95
CA ALA A 548 -17.07 -9.93 -20.24
C ALA A 548 -15.90 -9.95 -21.26
N GLY A 549 -14.68 -10.34 -20.85
CA GLY A 549 -13.50 -10.28 -21.71
C GLY A 549 -13.06 -8.85 -22.08
N HIS A 550 -13.35 -7.87 -21.23
CA HIS A 550 -13.08 -6.44 -21.42
C HIS A 550 -11.68 -6.05 -20.89
N THR A 551 -10.63 -6.53 -21.56
CA THR A 551 -9.23 -6.34 -21.14
C THR A 551 -8.81 -4.88 -20.97
N THR A 552 -9.38 -3.94 -21.73
CA THR A 552 -9.10 -2.51 -21.54
C THR A 552 -9.53 -1.98 -20.18
N ALA A 553 -10.76 -2.29 -19.74
CA ALA A 553 -11.28 -1.81 -18.47
C ALA A 553 -10.45 -2.37 -17.31
N LEU A 554 -10.02 -3.63 -17.42
CA LEU A 554 -9.06 -4.24 -16.49
C LEU A 554 -7.74 -3.46 -16.44
N LEU A 555 -7.15 -3.14 -17.60
CA LEU A 555 -5.94 -2.30 -17.63
C LEU A 555 -6.16 -0.89 -17.11
N GLN A 556 -7.32 -0.28 -17.32
CA GLN A 556 -7.64 1.04 -16.77
C GLN A 556 -7.71 1.00 -15.25
N ILE A 557 -8.28 -0.06 -14.67
CA ILE A 557 -8.25 -0.31 -13.22
C ILE A 557 -6.80 -0.48 -12.77
N ASP A 558 -6.01 -1.35 -13.43
CA ASP A 558 -4.63 -1.62 -13.02
C ASP A 558 -3.74 -0.38 -13.10
N ASN A 559 -3.89 0.42 -14.16
CA ASN A 559 -3.18 1.70 -14.31
C ASN A 559 -3.59 2.73 -13.25
N ALA A 560 -4.89 2.79 -12.90
CA ALA A 560 -5.37 3.67 -11.83
C ALA A 560 -4.84 3.24 -10.46
N LEU A 561 -4.63 1.94 -10.26
CA LEU A 561 -4.09 1.39 -9.02
C LEU A 561 -2.56 1.50 -8.92
N ALA A 562 -1.84 1.61 -10.04
CA ALA A 562 -0.38 1.66 -10.06
C ALA A 562 0.23 2.80 -9.20
N ASP A 563 -0.52 3.88 -9.00
CA ASP A 563 -0.08 5.04 -8.23
C ASP A 563 -0.18 4.86 -6.70
N PHE A 564 -0.82 3.79 -6.23
CA PHE A 564 -0.89 3.45 -4.80
C PHE A 564 0.39 2.70 -4.38
N ASP A 565 1.49 3.44 -4.33
CA ASP A 565 2.82 2.96 -3.93
C ASP A 565 3.53 3.99 -3.03
N GLU A 566 4.41 3.54 -2.13
CA GLU A 566 5.08 4.36 -1.09
C GLU A 566 5.87 5.55 -1.66
N PRO A 567 6.83 5.35 -2.59
CA PRO A 567 7.55 6.42 -3.26
C PRO A 567 6.67 7.47 -3.95
N ILE A 568 5.45 7.10 -4.37
CA ILE A 568 4.51 8.02 -5.01
C ILE A 568 3.80 8.84 -3.94
N LEU A 569 3.31 8.21 -2.88
CA LEU A 569 2.67 8.89 -1.75
C LEU A 569 3.61 9.91 -1.09
N ALA A 570 4.93 9.64 -1.05
CA ALA A 570 5.95 10.57 -0.57
C ALA A 570 6.05 11.88 -1.36
N LYS A 571 5.51 11.92 -2.59
CA LYS A 571 5.60 13.08 -3.52
C LYS A 571 4.24 13.64 -3.91
N THR A 572 3.22 12.79 -3.90
CA THR A 572 1.86 13.08 -4.33
C THR A 572 0.93 12.78 -3.16
N PRO A 573 0.23 13.79 -2.61
CA PRO A 573 -0.72 13.60 -1.54
C PRO A 573 -1.78 12.54 -1.88
N ALA A 574 -2.19 11.76 -0.88
CA ALA A 574 -3.13 10.65 -1.04
C ALA A 574 -4.44 11.07 -1.72
N GLU A 575 -4.95 12.27 -1.41
CA GLU A 575 -6.20 12.79 -1.97
C GLU A 575 -6.15 12.96 -3.49
N ILE A 576 -4.98 13.29 -4.05
CA ILE A 576 -4.80 13.44 -5.49
C ILE A 576 -4.83 12.07 -6.17
N THR A 577 -4.10 11.10 -5.62
CA THR A 577 -4.08 9.73 -6.14
C THR A 577 -5.46 9.10 -6.08
N ILE A 578 -6.17 9.25 -4.96
CA ILE A 578 -7.54 8.77 -4.78
C ILE A 578 -8.49 9.44 -5.76
N ALA A 579 -8.45 10.76 -5.92
CA ALA A 579 -9.36 11.47 -6.82
C ALA A 579 -9.20 10.99 -8.28
N ASN A 580 -7.96 10.76 -8.72
CA ASN A 580 -7.67 10.24 -10.05
C ASN A 580 -8.22 8.82 -10.24
N ALA A 581 -7.95 7.92 -9.29
CA ALA A 581 -8.40 6.53 -9.37
C ALA A 581 -9.92 6.40 -9.25
N ARG A 582 -10.54 7.12 -8.30
CA ARG A 582 -11.99 7.14 -8.09
C ARG A 582 -12.73 7.64 -9.34
N LYS A 583 -12.17 8.63 -10.06
CA LYS A 583 -12.73 9.08 -11.34
C LYS A 583 -12.78 7.94 -12.36
N VAL A 584 -11.73 7.13 -12.45
CA VAL A 584 -11.69 5.95 -13.34
C VAL A 584 -12.74 4.92 -12.92
N ILE A 585 -12.78 4.55 -11.64
CA ILE A 585 -13.74 3.56 -11.10
C ILE A 585 -15.19 4.00 -11.33
N ASN A 586 -15.51 5.26 -11.03
CA ASN A 586 -16.85 5.80 -11.25
C ASN A 586 -17.21 5.86 -12.75
N SER A 587 -16.25 6.16 -13.63
CA SER A 587 -16.50 6.16 -15.08
C SER A 587 -16.75 4.75 -15.61
N LEU A 588 -15.97 3.77 -15.16
CA LEU A 588 -16.15 2.36 -15.52
C LEU A 588 -17.48 1.78 -15.02
N SER A 589 -17.96 2.29 -13.88
CA SER A 589 -19.29 1.93 -13.34
C SER A 589 -20.46 2.46 -14.18
N GLU A 590 -20.22 3.35 -15.13
CA GLU A 590 -21.23 3.87 -16.06
C GLU A 590 -21.06 3.32 -17.47
N ALA A 591 -20.01 2.50 -17.71
CA ALA A 591 -19.72 1.99 -19.02
C ALA A 591 -20.81 0.99 -19.45
N GLU A 592 -21.54 1.32 -20.52
CA GLU A 592 -22.33 0.33 -21.24
C GLU A 592 -21.39 -0.76 -21.77
N LEU A 593 -21.72 -2.04 -21.58
CA LEU A 593 -20.95 -3.17 -22.11
C LEU A 593 -21.44 -3.56 -23.51
N THR A 594 -21.18 -2.71 -24.50
CA THR A 594 -21.35 -3.10 -25.92
C THR A 594 -19.99 -3.37 -26.53
N GLU A 595 -19.84 -4.27 -27.51
CA GLU A 595 -18.50 -4.46 -28.12
C GLU A 595 -17.97 -3.17 -28.76
N LYS A 596 -18.86 -2.28 -29.21
CA LYS A 596 -18.52 -0.94 -29.70
C LYS A 596 -17.91 -0.03 -28.62
N SER A 597 -18.46 -0.02 -27.40
CA SER A 597 -17.90 0.76 -26.30
C SER A 597 -16.55 0.17 -25.84
N MET A 598 -16.43 -1.16 -25.78
CA MET A 598 -15.16 -1.82 -25.45
C MET A 598 -14.06 -1.51 -26.47
N LEU A 599 -14.39 -1.48 -27.76
CA LEU A 599 -13.47 -1.04 -28.82
C LEU A 599 -13.06 0.43 -28.63
N SER A 600 -14.02 1.30 -28.29
CA SER A 600 -13.76 2.73 -28.05
C SER A 600 -12.76 2.93 -26.91
N SER A 601 -12.94 2.24 -25.79
CA SER A 601 -11.98 2.30 -24.68
C SER A 601 -10.61 1.76 -25.08
N MET A 602 -10.53 0.69 -25.89
CA MET A 602 -9.25 0.14 -26.35
C MET A 602 -8.47 1.14 -27.20
N ILE A 603 -9.17 1.88 -28.07
CA ILE A 603 -8.60 2.97 -28.86
C ILE A 603 -8.01 4.05 -27.95
N ASP A 604 -8.77 4.47 -26.93
CA ASP A 604 -8.31 5.50 -25.99
C ASP A 604 -7.08 5.06 -25.21
N LEU A 605 -7.07 3.81 -24.71
CA LEU A 605 -5.92 3.23 -24.01
C LEU A 605 -4.67 3.17 -24.91
N ALA A 606 -4.80 2.63 -26.12
CA ALA A 606 -3.68 2.51 -27.04
C ALA A 606 -3.15 3.90 -27.44
N THR A 607 -4.05 4.86 -27.62
CA THR A 607 -3.71 6.26 -27.93
C THR A 607 -2.98 6.94 -26.77
N ASP A 608 -3.49 6.82 -25.54
CA ASP A 608 -2.86 7.38 -24.34
C ASP A 608 -1.47 6.77 -24.11
N PHE A 609 -1.34 5.45 -24.22
CA PHE A 609 -0.04 4.77 -24.14
C PHE A 609 0.92 5.31 -25.21
N MET A 610 0.47 5.39 -26.47
CA MET A 610 1.26 5.90 -27.59
C MET A 610 1.68 7.37 -27.42
N ASN A 611 0.86 8.19 -26.75
CA ASN A 611 1.16 9.59 -26.46
C ASN A 611 2.21 9.73 -25.36
N LYS A 612 2.22 8.82 -24.37
CA LYS A 612 3.20 8.76 -23.28
C LYS A 612 4.51 8.05 -23.67
N ALA A 613 4.46 7.18 -24.68
CA ALA A 613 5.59 6.40 -25.15
C ALA A 613 6.72 7.30 -25.70
N GLU A 614 7.94 7.10 -25.19
CA GLU A 614 9.12 7.83 -25.66
C GLU A 614 9.60 7.26 -27.02
N LYS A 615 9.58 8.11 -28.05
CA LYS A 615 9.88 7.74 -29.44
C LYS A 615 11.29 8.17 -29.83
N GLY A 616 11.99 7.33 -30.58
CA GLY A 616 13.34 7.60 -31.06
C GLY A 616 14.11 6.32 -31.40
N GLU A 617 15.39 6.48 -31.73
CA GLU A 617 16.28 5.40 -32.16
C GLU A 617 17.23 4.93 -31.05
N SER A 618 17.17 5.53 -29.86
CA SER A 618 18.03 5.16 -28.74
C SER A 618 17.49 3.93 -28.00
N PRO A 619 18.34 3.17 -27.27
CA PRO A 619 17.87 2.08 -26.45
C PRO A 619 16.81 2.54 -25.43
N GLY A 620 15.73 1.77 -25.33
CA GLY A 620 14.60 2.04 -24.43
C GLY A 620 13.51 2.92 -25.03
N GLU A 621 13.71 3.44 -26.25
CA GLU A 621 12.73 4.19 -27.03
C GLU A 621 12.02 3.27 -28.05
N TYR A 622 10.88 3.72 -28.57
CA TYR A 622 10.18 3.04 -29.65
C TYR A 622 10.54 3.64 -31.01
N SER A 623 10.96 2.79 -31.95
CA SER A 623 11.33 3.20 -33.31
C SER A 623 10.15 3.78 -34.08
N ALA A 624 10.44 4.58 -35.10
CA ALA A 624 9.41 5.10 -36.00
C ALA A 624 8.61 3.98 -36.69
N ALA A 625 9.26 2.87 -37.03
CA ALA A 625 8.63 1.72 -37.67
C ALA A 625 7.61 1.03 -36.75
N ASN A 626 8.00 0.72 -35.51
CA ASN A 626 7.09 0.10 -34.54
C ASN A 626 5.95 1.04 -34.15
N THR A 627 6.24 2.34 -34.04
CA THR A 627 5.22 3.37 -33.78
C THR A 627 4.19 3.42 -34.90
N ALA A 628 4.62 3.34 -36.17
CA ALA A 628 3.73 3.36 -37.31
C ALA A 628 2.75 2.17 -37.32
N VAL A 629 3.18 0.98 -36.87
CA VAL A 629 2.30 -0.20 -36.76
C VAL A 629 1.17 0.06 -35.76
N LEU A 630 1.48 0.54 -34.55
CA LEU A 630 0.46 0.84 -33.56
C LEU A 630 -0.45 2.01 -34.00
N VAL A 631 0.10 3.05 -34.64
CA VAL A 631 -0.68 4.14 -35.24
C VAL A 631 -1.69 3.58 -36.26
N SER A 632 -1.26 2.66 -37.12
CA SER A 632 -2.15 2.03 -38.11
C SER A 632 -3.24 1.22 -37.41
N ALA A 633 -2.89 0.39 -36.43
CA ALA A 633 -3.87 -0.42 -35.70
C ALA A 633 -4.91 0.45 -34.96
N ILE A 634 -4.49 1.59 -34.38
CA ILE A 634 -5.40 2.57 -33.78
C ILE A 634 -6.33 3.17 -34.83
N ALA A 635 -5.80 3.54 -36.01
CA ALA A 635 -6.59 4.10 -37.10
C ALA A 635 -7.62 3.08 -37.64
N ASP A 636 -7.22 1.82 -37.83
CA ASP A 636 -8.10 0.74 -38.29
C ASP A 636 -9.22 0.47 -37.29
N ALA A 637 -8.88 0.36 -36.00
CA ALA A 637 -9.86 0.23 -34.92
C ALA A 637 -10.83 1.42 -34.88
N THR A 638 -10.33 2.64 -35.07
CA THR A 638 -11.15 3.86 -35.12
C THR A 638 -12.13 3.83 -36.30
N SER A 639 -11.68 3.37 -37.47
CA SER A 639 -12.54 3.18 -38.64
C SER A 639 -13.65 2.16 -38.37
N VAL A 640 -13.32 1.03 -37.73
CA VAL A 640 -14.32 0.01 -37.36
C VAL A 640 -15.30 0.55 -36.32
N ARG A 641 -14.86 1.32 -35.32
CA ARG A 641 -15.77 1.97 -34.36
C ARG A 641 -16.80 2.87 -35.05
N GLU A 642 -16.40 3.59 -36.09
CA GLU A 642 -17.25 4.56 -36.79
C GLU A 642 -18.20 3.92 -37.80
N SER A 643 -17.72 2.90 -38.53
CA SER A 643 -18.45 2.30 -39.66
C SER A 643 -19.01 0.90 -39.41
N GLY A 644 -18.49 0.20 -38.39
CA GLY A 644 -18.91 -1.16 -38.03
C GLY A 644 -20.37 -1.22 -37.58
N THR A 645 -21.00 -2.36 -37.82
CA THR A 645 -22.44 -2.57 -37.56
C THR A 645 -22.73 -3.78 -36.67
N SER A 646 -21.72 -4.61 -36.37
CA SER A 646 -21.90 -5.83 -35.59
C SER A 646 -20.88 -5.98 -34.46
N ASP A 647 -21.29 -6.65 -33.39
CA ASP A 647 -20.43 -6.98 -32.24
C ASP A 647 -19.20 -7.82 -32.63
N ALA A 648 -19.32 -8.66 -33.67
CA ALA A 648 -18.20 -9.46 -34.16
C ALA A 648 -17.10 -8.58 -34.76
N GLU A 649 -17.46 -7.57 -35.57
CA GLU A 649 -16.50 -6.62 -36.15
C GLU A 649 -15.81 -5.80 -35.06
N PHE A 650 -16.58 -5.29 -34.09
CA PHE A 650 -16.02 -4.51 -32.99
C PHE A 650 -15.06 -5.35 -32.13
N LYS A 651 -15.44 -6.60 -31.84
CA LYS A 651 -14.61 -7.54 -31.07
C LYS A 651 -13.31 -7.88 -31.79
N GLU A 652 -13.37 -8.19 -33.08
CA GLU A 652 -12.18 -8.53 -33.87
C GLU A 652 -11.20 -7.35 -33.94
N ALA A 653 -11.70 -6.14 -34.20
CA ALA A 653 -10.88 -4.92 -34.20
C ALA A 653 -10.25 -4.67 -32.82
N ARG A 654 -11.00 -4.89 -31.74
CA ARG A 654 -10.53 -4.72 -30.36
C ARG A 654 -9.40 -5.70 -30.03
N LEU A 655 -9.55 -6.98 -30.35
CA LEU A 655 -8.53 -8.00 -30.11
C LEU A 655 -7.29 -7.77 -30.97
N THR A 656 -7.46 -7.30 -32.20
CA THR A 656 -6.34 -6.93 -33.09
C THR A 656 -5.55 -5.77 -32.49
N LEU A 657 -6.22 -4.68 -32.12
CA LEU A 657 -5.57 -3.52 -31.50
C LEU A 657 -4.86 -3.88 -30.19
N TRP A 658 -5.48 -4.74 -29.36
CA TRP A 658 -4.84 -5.26 -28.15
C TRP A 658 -3.51 -5.94 -28.43
N ASN A 659 -3.49 -6.87 -29.38
CA ASN A 659 -2.30 -7.63 -29.71
C ASN A 659 -1.19 -6.71 -30.24
N GLU A 660 -1.54 -5.73 -31.08
CA GLU A 660 -0.58 -4.76 -31.59
C GLU A 660 -0.03 -3.85 -30.49
N LEU A 661 -0.87 -3.44 -29.52
CA LEU A 661 -0.40 -2.70 -28.35
C LEU A 661 0.59 -3.53 -27.51
N GLU A 662 0.31 -4.81 -27.30
CA GLU A 662 1.19 -5.70 -26.52
C GLU A 662 2.51 -6.01 -27.25
N ILE A 663 2.48 -6.15 -28.58
CA ILE A 663 3.69 -6.24 -29.41
C ILE A 663 4.47 -4.93 -29.31
N TYR A 664 3.78 -3.81 -29.49
CA TYR A 664 4.38 -2.48 -29.42
C TYR A 664 5.08 -2.27 -28.08
N LYS A 665 4.44 -2.55 -26.94
CA LYS A 665 5.04 -2.45 -25.60
C LYS A 665 6.40 -3.17 -25.48
N LYS A 666 6.56 -4.33 -26.13
CA LYS A 666 7.77 -5.17 -26.11
C LYS A 666 8.82 -4.76 -27.16
N SER A 667 8.49 -3.82 -28.03
CA SER A 667 9.27 -3.47 -29.23
C SER A 667 10.30 -2.34 -29.03
N LYS A 668 10.62 -1.98 -27.77
CA LYS A 668 11.66 -0.99 -27.47
C LYS A 668 12.99 -1.37 -28.11
N ASN A 669 13.69 -0.39 -28.65
CA ASN A 669 15.03 -0.57 -29.20
C ASN A 669 15.95 -1.11 -28.12
N VAL A 670 16.68 -2.20 -28.42
CA VAL A 670 17.71 -2.75 -27.54
C VAL A 670 19.08 -2.22 -27.96
N PRO A 671 20.07 -2.17 -27.05
CA PRO A 671 21.44 -1.83 -27.42
C PRO A 671 22.00 -2.76 -28.51
N ILE A 672 22.75 -2.21 -29.46
CA ILE A 672 23.36 -2.96 -30.56
C ILE A 672 24.84 -3.28 -30.28
N ALA A 673 25.34 -4.34 -30.90
CA ALA A 673 26.76 -4.68 -30.81
C ALA A 673 27.63 -3.80 -31.71
N SER A 674 28.82 -3.48 -31.21
CA SER A 674 29.89 -2.89 -32.01
C SER A 674 30.42 -3.89 -33.03
N THR A 675 30.74 -3.40 -34.23
CA THR A 675 31.35 -4.15 -35.33
C THR A 675 32.77 -3.63 -35.60
N ASP A 676 33.56 -4.33 -36.41
CA ASP A 676 34.90 -3.87 -36.78
C ASP A 676 34.87 -2.53 -37.54
N ALA A 677 33.77 -2.23 -38.25
CA ALA A 677 33.58 -0.97 -38.97
C ALA A 677 33.05 0.15 -38.07
N GLU A 678 32.29 -0.19 -37.02
CA GLU A 678 31.56 0.77 -36.20
C GLU A 678 31.60 0.39 -34.71
N GLN A 679 32.22 1.23 -33.90
CA GLN A 679 32.25 1.05 -32.45
C GLN A 679 31.20 1.96 -31.80
N VAL A 680 30.17 1.36 -31.22
CA VAL A 680 29.14 2.05 -30.44
C VAL A 680 29.50 1.99 -28.97
N TRP A 681 29.44 3.13 -28.30
CA TRP A 681 29.80 3.27 -26.89
C TRP A 681 28.59 3.70 -26.06
N TYR A 682 28.30 2.91 -25.04
CA TYR A 682 27.19 3.08 -24.13
C TYR A 682 27.64 3.45 -22.73
N SER A 683 26.78 4.17 -22.03
CA SER A 683 26.85 4.37 -20.59
C SER A 683 25.62 3.72 -19.94
N PHE A 684 25.80 3.13 -18.75
CA PHE A 684 24.76 2.38 -18.03
C PHE A 684 24.57 3.04 -16.68
N HIS A 685 23.38 3.55 -16.39
CA HIS A 685 23.07 4.15 -15.09
C HIS A 685 21.69 3.76 -14.61
N THR A 686 21.50 3.77 -13.30
CA THR A 686 20.17 3.64 -12.69
C THR A 686 19.73 5.01 -12.18
N PRO A 687 18.80 5.69 -12.87
CA PRO A 687 18.33 6.99 -12.42
C PRO A 687 17.53 6.88 -11.10
N LEU A 688 17.03 5.68 -10.79
CA LEU A 688 16.32 5.37 -9.55
C LEU A 688 17.27 5.14 -8.36
N ARG A 689 18.60 5.11 -8.57
CA ARG A 689 19.63 5.11 -7.53
C ARG A 689 20.65 6.20 -7.78
N GLU A 690 20.21 7.44 -7.58
CA GLU A 690 21.07 8.64 -7.62
C GLU A 690 21.84 8.84 -8.94
N SER A 691 21.36 8.22 -10.03
CA SER A 691 21.92 8.33 -11.38
C SER A 691 23.43 8.05 -11.46
N LYS A 692 23.92 7.06 -10.71
CA LYS A 692 25.32 6.64 -10.83
C LYS A 692 25.49 5.67 -12.01
N TYR A 693 26.65 5.75 -12.64
CA TYR A 693 27.02 5.04 -13.85
C TYR A 693 28.00 3.91 -13.53
N ILE A 694 27.81 2.74 -14.14
CA ILE A 694 28.72 1.61 -13.98
C ILE A 694 30.11 2.02 -14.45
N ALA A 695 31.07 2.02 -13.53
CA ALA A 695 32.41 2.52 -13.77
C ALA A 695 33.46 1.41 -13.68
N TYR A 696 34.29 1.31 -14.72
CA TYR A 696 35.50 0.52 -14.74
C TYR A 696 36.52 1.09 -13.74
N GLN A 697 37.01 0.23 -12.84
CA GLN A 697 38.06 0.57 -11.87
C GLN A 697 39.43 0.08 -12.36
N SER A 698 39.55 -1.23 -12.58
CA SER A 698 40.76 -1.92 -13.05
C SER A 698 40.38 -3.23 -13.72
N ASP A 699 41.34 -3.89 -14.39
CA ASP A 699 41.17 -5.25 -14.89
C ASP A 699 41.03 -6.20 -13.69
N ASN A 700 40.04 -7.10 -13.74
CA ASN A 700 39.66 -7.99 -12.63
C ASN A 700 39.20 -7.28 -11.34
N GLY A 701 38.83 -5.99 -11.42
CA GLY A 701 38.40 -5.19 -10.27
C GLY A 701 36.89 -5.18 -10.06
N THR A 702 36.46 -4.97 -8.81
CA THR A 702 35.04 -4.79 -8.45
C THR A 702 34.44 -3.54 -9.09
N LEU A 703 33.18 -3.62 -9.51
CA LEU A 703 32.43 -2.52 -10.14
C LEU A 703 31.73 -1.63 -9.13
N TYR A 704 31.68 -0.33 -9.45
CA TYR A 704 31.04 0.72 -8.65
C TYR A 704 30.30 1.71 -9.55
N GLY A 705 29.27 2.34 -9.00
CA GLY A 705 28.58 3.49 -9.56
C GLY A 705 29.38 4.77 -9.35
N LYS A 706 29.52 5.59 -10.40
CA LYS A 706 30.20 6.90 -10.38
C LYS A 706 29.35 7.98 -11.06
N ASN A 707 29.56 9.25 -10.70
CA ASN A 707 28.96 10.37 -11.43
C ASN A 707 29.42 10.40 -12.89
N PHE A 708 28.52 10.79 -13.80
CA PHE A 708 28.84 10.89 -15.21
C PHE A 708 29.90 11.96 -15.50
N SER A 709 30.81 11.63 -16.42
CA SER A 709 31.73 12.59 -17.04
C SER A 709 31.91 12.20 -18.50
N LYS A 710 31.60 13.12 -19.42
CA LYS A 710 31.65 12.88 -20.87
C LYS A 710 33.05 12.50 -21.39
N ASN A 711 34.10 12.86 -20.64
CA ASN A 711 35.50 12.60 -21.00
C ASN A 711 36.11 11.43 -20.20
N ASP A 712 35.33 10.68 -19.43
CA ASP A 712 35.82 9.52 -18.68
C ASP A 712 35.51 8.22 -19.43
N ASP A 713 36.50 7.72 -20.18
CA ASP A 713 36.40 6.43 -20.87
C ASP A 713 36.13 5.26 -19.90
N GLY A 714 36.33 5.43 -18.59
CA GLY A 714 35.98 4.43 -17.59
C GLY A 714 34.48 4.21 -17.41
N LEU A 715 33.62 5.08 -17.96
CA LEU A 715 32.16 4.97 -17.92
C LEU A 715 31.55 4.43 -19.22
N LEU A 716 32.40 4.24 -20.24
CA LEU A 716 31.98 3.87 -21.57
C LEU A 716 32.24 2.38 -21.82
N TRP A 717 31.22 1.70 -22.31
CA TRP A 717 31.27 0.27 -22.61
C TRP A 717 30.72 0.00 -24.00
N LYS A 718 31.36 -0.92 -24.72
CA LYS A 718 30.84 -1.43 -25.98
C LYS A 718 30.29 -2.82 -25.79
N LEU A 719 29.36 -3.20 -26.66
CA LEU A 719 28.78 -4.53 -26.67
C LEU A 719 29.41 -5.36 -27.78
N LYS A 720 29.74 -6.61 -27.48
CA LYS A 720 30.12 -7.61 -28.49
C LYS A 720 29.13 -8.75 -28.43
N GLN A 721 28.40 -8.98 -29.52
CA GLN A 721 27.49 -10.12 -29.60
C GLN A 721 28.28 -11.44 -29.63
N LEU A 722 27.81 -12.42 -28.89
CA LEU A 722 28.35 -13.77 -28.78
C LEU A 722 27.56 -14.73 -29.68
N ASN A 723 28.10 -15.92 -29.92
CA ASN A 723 27.51 -16.89 -30.86
C ASN A 723 26.12 -17.39 -30.43
N ASP A 724 25.78 -17.28 -29.15
CA ASP A 724 24.48 -17.65 -28.58
C ASP A 724 23.48 -16.47 -28.56
N GLY A 725 23.84 -15.33 -29.15
CA GLY A 725 23.00 -14.13 -29.21
C GLY A 725 23.07 -13.22 -27.98
N THR A 726 23.79 -13.60 -26.92
CA THR A 726 24.04 -12.75 -25.75
C THR A 726 25.19 -11.77 -25.99
N PHE A 727 25.51 -10.90 -25.03
CA PHE A 727 26.52 -9.85 -25.19
C PHE A 727 27.63 -9.90 -24.14
N ALA A 728 28.87 -9.69 -24.57
CA ALA A 728 29.94 -9.25 -23.67
C ALA A 728 29.94 -7.71 -23.56
N ILE A 729 29.96 -7.19 -22.33
CA ILE A 729 30.00 -5.74 -22.04
C ILE A 729 31.45 -5.34 -21.78
N ILE A 730 32.11 -4.70 -22.74
CA ILE A 730 33.57 -4.48 -22.76
C ILE A 730 33.89 -3.02 -22.48
N SER A 731 34.79 -2.76 -21.52
CA SER A 731 35.21 -1.40 -21.15
C SER A 731 35.96 -0.71 -22.31
N LYS A 732 35.78 0.60 -22.45
CA LYS A 732 36.60 1.43 -23.35
C LYS A 732 38.00 1.67 -22.79
N LYS A 733 38.10 1.84 -21.47
CA LYS A 733 39.35 2.17 -20.76
C LYS A 733 40.25 0.96 -20.52
N GLY A 734 39.66 -0.22 -20.31
CA GLY A 734 40.37 -1.48 -20.05
C GLY A 734 40.23 -2.49 -21.19
N LYS A 735 40.92 -3.63 -21.08
CA LYS A 735 40.75 -4.78 -21.99
C LYS A 735 39.79 -5.84 -21.43
N SER A 736 39.06 -5.50 -20.37
CA SER A 736 38.18 -6.40 -19.63
C SER A 736 36.69 -6.18 -19.97
N ASN A 737 35.89 -7.22 -19.75
CA ASN A 737 34.43 -7.17 -19.80
C ASN A 737 33.82 -7.30 -18.40
N ILE A 738 32.53 -7.00 -18.23
CA ILE A 738 31.80 -7.29 -16.98
C ILE A 738 31.61 -8.80 -16.84
N SER A 739 32.17 -9.38 -15.77
CA SER A 739 32.07 -10.81 -15.46
C SER A 739 30.64 -11.20 -15.09
N ASN A 740 30.14 -12.27 -15.68
CA ASN A 740 28.88 -12.93 -15.29
C ASN A 740 29.08 -14.01 -14.21
N ASN A 741 30.26 -14.10 -13.59
CA ASN A 741 30.57 -15.08 -12.55
C ASN A 741 30.60 -14.39 -11.18
N ALA A 742 29.44 -14.35 -10.51
CA ALA A 742 29.30 -13.86 -9.14
C ALA A 742 28.19 -14.61 -8.41
N SER A 743 28.44 -14.99 -7.17
CA SER A 743 27.42 -15.57 -6.30
C SER A 743 26.33 -14.54 -5.98
N TYR A 744 25.12 -15.01 -5.66
CA TYR A 744 24.03 -14.13 -5.23
C TYR A 744 24.47 -13.23 -4.06
N ASN A 745 24.07 -11.96 -4.10
CA ASN A 745 24.39 -10.92 -3.13
C ASN A 745 25.90 -10.65 -2.95
N THR A 746 26.66 -10.75 -4.04
CA THR A 746 28.09 -10.38 -4.06
C THR A 746 28.38 -9.37 -5.16
N ALA A 747 29.46 -8.61 -5.00
CA ALA A 747 29.83 -7.57 -5.95
C ALA A 747 30.32 -8.16 -7.28
N LEU A 748 29.80 -7.63 -8.39
CA LEU A 748 30.27 -7.91 -9.73
C LEU A 748 31.65 -7.28 -9.96
N SER A 749 32.44 -7.91 -10.82
CA SER A 749 33.77 -7.46 -11.21
C SER A 749 33.92 -7.43 -12.72
N THR A 750 34.99 -6.81 -13.18
CA THR A 750 35.46 -7.00 -14.55
C THR A 750 36.24 -8.32 -14.65
N SER A 751 36.42 -8.84 -15.86
CA SER A 751 37.31 -9.96 -16.15
C SER A 751 38.11 -9.69 -17.42
N SER A 752 39.43 -9.90 -17.36
CA SER A 752 40.31 -9.81 -18.52
C SER A 752 40.13 -10.96 -19.51
N THR A 753 39.43 -12.03 -19.09
CA THR A 753 39.00 -13.11 -19.98
C THR A 753 37.67 -12.74 -20.60
N LEU A 754 37.67 -12.49 -21.91
CA LEU A 754 36.47 -12.13 -22.66
C LEU A 754 35.47 -13.29 -22.69
N LEU A 755 34.20 -12.99 -22.38
CA LEU A 755 33.11 -13.94 -22.53
C LEU A 755 33.01 -14.41 -23.99
N THR A 756 32.82 -15.71 -24.17
CA THR A 756 32.64 -16.36 -25.48
C THR A 756 31.27 -17.01 -25.66
N SER A 757 30.57 -17.26 -24.54
CA SER A 757 29.18 -17.73 -24.43
C SER A 757 28.58 -17.26 -23.09
N ASP A 758 27.29 -17.46 -22.92
CA ASP A 758 26.49 -17.21 -21.71
C ASP A 758 26.57 -15.77 -21.22
N GLY A 759 26.68 -14.81 -22.13
CA GLY A 759 26.83 -13.38 -21.81
C GLY A 759 25.57 -12.72 -21.26
N TRP A 760 25.56 -11.39 -21.34
CA TRP A 760 24.49 -10.53 -20.82
C TRP A 760 23.35 -10.38 -21.81
N LYS A 761 22.13 -10.30 -21.29
CA LYS A 761 20.89 -9.96 -22.00
C LYS A 761 20.37 -8.63 -21.49
N PHE A 762 19.76 -7.87 -22.39
CA PHE A 762 19.12 -6.59 -22.09
C PHE A 762 17.63 -6.74 -22.31
N THR A 763 16.87 -6.84 -21.24
CA THR A 763 15.42 -7.00 -21.30
C THR A 763 14.78 -5.63 -21.03
N PRO A 764 14.12 -4.99 -22.01
CA PRO A 764 13.36 -3.78 -21.75
C PRO A 764 12.27 -4.05 -20.72
N THR A 765 12.06 -3.12 -19.80
CA THR A 765 10.89 -3.18 -18.90
C THR A 765 9.67 -2.58 -19.58
N GLY A 766 8.47 -2.86 -19.05
CA GLY A 766 7.21 -2.27 -19.55
C GLY A 766 7.10 -0.76 -19.28
N ASP A 767 7.85 -0.23 -18.32
CA ASP A 767 7.81 1.14 -17.80
C ASP A 767 9.07 1.96 -18.17
N GLY A 768 8.92 3.20 -18.65
CA GLY A 768 10.05 4.11 -18.90
C GLY A 768 11.12 3.59 -19.87
N LYS A 769 12.36 4.04 -19.74
CA LYS A 769 13.51 3.65 -20.60
C LYS A 769 14.38 2.53 -20.00
N PHE A 770 13.83 1.75 -19.07
CA PHE A 770 14.64 0.84 -18.26
C PHE A 770 14.89 -0.51 -18.94
N PHE A 771 16.04 -1.07 -18.58
CA PHE A 771 16.47 -2.41 -18.91
C PHE A 771 16.87 -3.15 -17.64
N ILE A 772 16.52 -4.43 -17.63
CA ILE A 772 17.09 -5.41 -16.71
C ILE A 772 18.24 -6.12 -17.44
N ILE A 773 19.39 -6.20 -16.77
CA ILE A 773 20.64 -6.73 -17.34
C ILE A 773 20.98 -8.04 -16.64
N THR A 774 20.85 -9.17 -17.35
CA THR A 774 20.95 -10.52 -16.75
C THR A 774 21.83 -11.47 -17.55
N SER A 775 22.39 -12.46 -16.86
CA SER A 775 23.13 -13.57 -17.44
C SER A 775 22.87 -14.80 -16.56
N GLY A 776 21.98 -15.69 -17.01
CA GLY A 776 21.49 -16.80 -16.17
C GLY A 776 20.85 -16.27 -14.88
N SER A 777 21.33 -16.72 -13.72
CA SER A 777 20.90 -16.24 -12.40
C SER A 777 21.61 -14.97 -11.92
N VAL A 778 22.52 -14.42 -12.73
CA VAL A 778 23.29 -13.22 -12.39
C VAL A 778 22.60 -11.98 -12.94
N GLN A 779 22.36 -11.00 -12.09
CA GLN A 779 21.62 -9.79 -12.44
C GLN A 779 22.28 -8.55 -11.89
N VAL A 780 22.49 -7.55 -12.75
CA VAL A 780 23.18 -6.31 -12.39
C VAL A 780 22.28 -5.47 -11.47
N ASN A 781 22.82 -5.05 -10.33
CA ASN A 781 22.14 -4.16 -9.39
C ASN A 781 23.11 -3.12 -8.83
N GLN A 782 22.73 -1.86 -8.78
CA GLN A 782 23.49 -0.86 -8.03
C GLN A 782 22.96 -0.71 -6.62
N THR A 783 23.84 -0.88 -5.63
CA THR A 783 23.49 -0.65 -4.24
C THR A 783 23.24 0.83 -3.94
N ASN A 784 22.59 1.13 -2.81
CA ASN A 784 22.45 2.51 -2.33
C ASN A 784 23.78 3.13 -1.87
N SER A 785 23.72 4.41 -1.51
CA SER A 785 24.82 5.20 -0.94
C SER A 785 25.44 4.57 0.31
N GLY A 786 24.63 3.97 1.18
CA GLY A 786 25.07 3.28 2.40
C GLY A 786 26.00 2.09 2.14
N LEU A 787 25.92 1.47 0.96
CA LEU A 787 26.79 0.39 0.51
C LEU A 787 27.83 0.85 -0.53
N GLY A 788 27.96 2.16 -0.72
CA GLY A 788 28.98 2.77 -1.59
C GLY A 788 28.73 2.60 -3.08
N TYR A 789 27.48 2.43 -3.51
CA TYR A 789 27.08 2.23 -4.92
C TYR A 789 27.82 1.08 -5.63
N ARG A 790 28.15 0.01 -4.92
CA ARG A 790 28.73 -1.17 -5.57
C ARG A 790 27.72 -1.78 -6.55
N ILE A 791 28.24 -2.43 -7.58
CA ILE A 791 27.39 -3.17 -8.52
C ILE A 791 27.39 -4.65 -8.09
N TYR A 792 26.23 -5.17 -7.69
CA TYR A 792 26.05 -6.51 -7.13
C TYR A 792 25.33 -7.43 -8.11
N ASN A 793 25.51 -8.74 -7.91
CA ASN A 793 24.58 -9.75 -8.39
C ASN A 793 23.38 -9.80 -7.43
N TRP A 794 22.23 -9.29 -7.86
CA TRP A 794 21.00 -9.27 -7.08
C TRP A 794 19.77 -9.44 -7.97
N GLY A 795 18.78 -10.20 -7.51
CA GLY A 795 17.52 -10.41 -8.23
C GLY A 795 17.38 -11.76 -8.95
N GLY A 796 18.37 -12.66 -8.85
CA GLY A 796 18.23 -14.05 -9.28
C GLY A 796 18.04 -14.27 -10.79
N GLY A 797 18.16 -13.22 -11.62
CA GLY A 797 18.00 -13.29 -13.07
C GLY A 797 16.57 -13.02 -13.58
N ASN A 798 15.61 -12.78 -12.68
CA ASN A 798 14.20 -12.61 -13.01
C ASN A 798 13.51 -11.44 -12.28
N GLU A 799 14.23 -10.69 -11.44
CA GLU A 799 13.69 -9.52 -10.73
C GLU A 799 13.52 -8.34 -11.69
N MET A 800 12.31 -7.80 -11.80
CA MET A 800 11.98 -6.75 -12.77
C MET A 800 11.68 -5.39 -12.12
N ASN A 801 11.49 -5.37 -10.80
CA ASN A 801 10.92 -4.24 -10.06
C ASN A 801 11.94 -3.52 -9.17
N ASP A 802 13.01 -4.19 -8.73
CA ASP A 802 14.06 -3.56 -7.91
C ASP A 802 14.67 -2.33 -8.61
N THR A 803 14.64 -1.19 -7.92
CA THR A 803 15.10 0.10 -8.45
C THR A 803 16.59 0.11 -8.81
N GLY A 804 17.42 -0.67 -8.10
CA GLY A 804 18.84 -0.83 -8.40
C GLY A 804 19.10 -1.72 -9.61
N CYS A 805 18.14 -2.55 -10.03
CA CYS A 805 18.23 -3.40 -11.22
C CYS A 805 17.78 -2.70 -12.51
N LYS A 806 17.04 -1.59 -12.41
CA LYS A 806 16.53 -0.82 -13.56
C LYS A 806 17.59 0.14 -14.09
N TYR A 807 18.19 -0.19 -15.23
CA TYR A 807 19.21 0.63 -15.89
C TYR A 807 18.68 1.33 -17.13
N ILE A 808 18.99 2.62 -17.28
CA ILE A 808 18.94 3.29 -18.58
C ILE A 808 20.29 3.09 -19.27
N ILE A 809 20.21 2.68 -20.54
CA ILE A 809 21.37 2.45 -21.40
C ILE A 809 21.41 3.56 -22.44
N ARG A 810 22.40 4.45 -22.33
CA ARG A 810 22.51 5.62 -23.20
C ARG A 810 23.63 5.45 -24.20
N GLN A 811 23.33 5.64 -25.49
CA GLN A 811 24.34 5.73 -26.53
C GLN A 811 25.05 7.09 -26.42
N GLU A 812 26.34 7.09 -26.13
CA GLU A 812 27.12 8.32 -25.93
C GLU A 812 27.91 8.73 -27.18
N SER A 813 28.41 7.76 -27.95
CA SER A 813 29.16 8.03 -29.17
C SER A 813 29.21 6.82 -30.10
N VAL A 814 29.42 7.11 -31.39
CA VAL A 814 29.69 6.14 -32.44
C VAL A 814 31.03 6.51 -33.08
N THR A 815 31.94 5.55 -33.21
CA THR A 815 33.24 5.72 -33.89
C THR A 815 33.29 4.84 -35.13
N THR A 816 33.16 5.45 -36.31
CA THR A 816 33.31 4.75 -37.59
C THR A 816 34.77 4.64 -37.97
N HIS A 817 35.26 3.44 -38.21
CA HIS A 817 36.60 3.20 -38.75
C HIS A 817 36.47 3.02 -40.27
N THR A 818 36.86 4.04 -41.04
CA THR A 818 37.04 3.87 -42.49
C THR A 818 38.24 2.94 -42.69
N PRO A 819 38.10 1.75 -43.30
CA PRO A 819 39.22 0.86 -43.49
C PRO A 819 40.23 1.53 -44.43
N VAL A 820 41.45 1.79 -43.96
CA VAL A 820 42.56 2.11 -44.86
C VAL A 820 42.98 0.79 -45.51
N THR A 821 42.58 0.56 -46.75
CA THR A 821 43.17 -0.49 -47.59
C THR A 821 44.65 -0.19 -47.82
N GLN A 822 45.54 -0.84 -47.08
CA GLN A 822 46.92 -1.05 -47.54
C GLN A 822 46.88 -2.14 -48.62
N ASN A 823 47.10 -1.75 -49.88
CA ASN A 823 47.34 -2.69 -50.98
C ASN A 823 48.72 -3.34 -50.83
N ASN A 824 48.79 -4.46 -50.11
CA ASN A 824 49.90 -5.40 -50.26
C ASN A 824 49.48 -6.47 -51.27
N SER A 825 49.94 -6.37 -52.52
CA SER A 825 49.67 -7.39 -53.55
C SER A 825 50.57 -8.61 -53.33
N PHE A 826 50.03 -9.67 -52.73
CA PHE A 826 50.61 -11.01 -52.73
C PHE A 826 49.56 -12.04 -53.17
N SER A 827 49.99 -13.17 -53.74
CA SER A 827 49.11 -14.26 -54.19
C SER A 827 49.42 -15.55 -53.44
N VAL A 828 48.37 -16.34 -53.21
CA VAL A 828 48.41 -17.63 -52.50
C VAL A 828 47.65 -18.64 -53.36
N ASN A 829 48.32 -19.67 -53.87
CA ASN A 829 47.76 -20.65 -54.80
C ASN A 829 48.18 -22.08 -54.47
N ILE A 830 47.46 -23.07 -55.02
CA ILE A 830 47.85 -24.49 -54.98
C ILE A 830 48.33 -24.93 -56.36
N ILE A 831 49.54 -25.46 -56.43
CA ILE A 831 50.13 -26.06 -57.64
C ILE A 831 50.70 -27.42 -57.25
N ASP A 832 50.33 -28.49 -57.94
CA ASP A 832 50.76 -29.87 -57.64
C ASP A 832 50.60 -30.26 -56.16
N LYS A 833 49.44 -29.93 -55.58
CA LYS A 833 49.10 -30.15 -54.16
C LYS A 833 50.04 -29.46 -53.16
N LYS A 834 50.82 -28.46 -53.59
CA LYS A 834 51.67 -27.61 -52.76
C LYS A 834 51.14 -26.19 -52.69
N LEU A 835 51.31 -25.58 -51.52
CA LEU A 835 51.02 -24.16 -51.33
C LEU A 835 52.16 -23.32 -51.87
N VAL A 836 51.84 -22.43 -52.80
CA VAL A 836 52.77 -21.46 -53.39
C VAL A 836 52.31 -20.06 -53.00
N VAL A 837 53.21 -19.31 -52.37
CA VAL A 837 52.97 -17.92 -51.95
C VAL A 837 53.99 -17.03 -52.67
N SER A 838 53.53 -15.91 -53.23
CA SER A 838 54.41 -15.00 -53.98
C SER A 838 55.46 -14.28 -53.11
N ASP A 839 55.23 -14.22 -51.79
CA ASP A 839 56.20 -13.75 -50.79
C ASP A 839 56.61 -14.93 -49.87
N PRO A 840 57.86 -15.42 -49.95
CA PRO A 840 58.33 -16.56 -49.18
C PRO A 840 58.52 -16.27 -47.68
N ASN A 841 58.54 -14.99 -47.27
CA ASN A 841 58.71 -14.61 -45.86
C ASN A 841 57.38 -14.33 -45.15
N LEU A 842 56.25 -14.46 -45.85
CA LEU A 842 54.93 -14.23 -45.28
C LEU A 842 54.60 -15.31 -44.23
N PRO A 843 54.25 -14.96 -42.98
CA PRO A 843 53.86 -15.93 -41.97
C PRO A 843 52.54 -16.60 -42.37
N ILE A 844 52.56 -17.89 -42.68
CA ILE A 844 51.38 -18.65 -43.11
C ILE A 844 51.08 -19.82 -42.20
N ARG A 845 49.79 -20.06 -41.95
CA ARG A 845 49.29 -21.25 -41.25
C ARG A 845 48.21 -21.91 -42.08
N VAL A 846 48.27 -23.23 -42.22
CA VAL A 846 47.37 -23.99 -43.11
C VAL A 846 46.56 -24.98 -42.27
N PHE A 847 45.26 -25.06 -42.51
CA PHE A 847 44.33 -25.91 -41.76
C PHE A 847 43.48 -26.75 -42.73
N ASN A 848 43.07 -27.94 -42.30
CA ASN A 848 41.97 -28.66 -42.96
C ASN A 848 40.59 -28.08 -42.54
N ILE A 849 39.51 -28.52 -43.20
CA ILE A 849 38.15 -28.05 -42.88
C ILE A 849 37.67 -28.39 -41.46
N SER A 850 38.26 -29.40 -40.81
CA SER A 850 38.00 -29.74 -39.42
C SER A 850 38.80 -28.88 -38.41
N GLY A 851 39.60 -27.92 -38.89
CA GLY A 851 40.34 -26.98 -38.04
C GLY A 851 41.69 -27.48 -37.53
N GLN A 852 42.19 -28.63 -38.00
CA GLN A 852 43.50 -29.15 -37.64
C GLN A 852 44.59 -28.50 -38.51
N GLU A 853 45.68 -28.06 -37.88
CA GLU A 853 46.81 -27.42 -38.57
C GLU A 853 47.72 -28.43 -39.29
N LEU A 854 48.09 -28.13 -40.54
CA LEU A 854 48.80 -29.00 -41.48
C LEU A 854 50.27 -28.58 -41.73
N SER A 855 50.85 -27.75 -40.86
CA SER A 855 52.06 -26.93 -41.05
C SER A 855 53.40 -27.66 -41.35
N LYS A 856 53.39 -28.97 -41.63
CA LYS A 856 54.58 -29.78 -41.96
C LYS A 856 54.43 -30.69 -43.18
N GLN A 857 53.33 -30.59 -43.94
CA GLN A 857 53.13 -31.44 -45.13
C GLN A 857 53.78 -30.85 -46.38
N GLN A 858 54.55 -31.67 -47.11
CA GLN A 858 55.10 -31.30 -48.43
C GLN A 858 54.05 -31.36 -49.55
N HIS A 859 52.94 -32.09 -49.35
CA HIS A 859 51.81 -32.16 -50.29
C HIS A 859 50.52 -32.31 -49.47
N PHE A 860 49.49 -31.54 -49.82
CA PHE A 860 48.19 -31.55 -49.14
C PHE A 860 47.25 -32.59 -49.75
N PRO A 861 46.36 -33.21 -48.95
CA PRO A 861 45.35 -34.14 -49.46
C PRO A 861 44.32 -33.42 -50.35
N THR A 862 43.74 -34.14 -51.32
CA THR A 862 42.66 -33.61 -52.17
C THR A 862 41.46 -33.22 -51.30
N GLY A 863 40.97 -31.99 -51.48
CA GLY A 863 39.93 -31.41 -50.63
C GLY A 863 40.11 -29.91 -50.42
N LEU A 864 39.38 -29.34 -49.47
CA LEU A 864 39.47 -27.92 -49.14
C LEU A 864 40.44 -27.69 -47.98
N ILE A 865 41.30 -26.68 -48.12
CA ILE A 865 42.16 -26.19 -47.04
C ILE A 865 41.90 -24.71 -46.78
N ILE A 866 42.21 -24.26 -45.56
CA ILE A 866 42.17 -22.85 -45.16
C ILE A 866 43.60 -22.37 -44.91
N VAL A 867 44.02 -21.35 -45.65
CA VAL A 867 45.34 -20.71 -45.48
C VAL A 867 45.14 -19.37 -44.80
N LYS A 868 45.68 -19.19 -43.60
CA LYS A 868 45.65 -17.92 -42.86
C LYS A 868 46.98 -17.18 -42.99
N THR A 869 46.89 -15.91 -43.36
CA THR A 869 47.99 -14.94 -43.31
C THR A 869 47.71 -13.92 -42.20
N PRO A 870 48.64 -13.00 -41.87
CA PRO A 870 48.37 -11.95 -40.89
C PRO A 870 47.26 -10.99 -41.32
N TYR A 871 46.93 -10.96 -42.62
CA TYR A 871 46.02 -9.98 -43.21
C TYR A 871 44.65 -10.57 -43.57
N GLN A 872 44.57 -11.86 -43.96
CA GLN A 872 43.32 -12.50 -44.37
C GLN A 872 43.41 -14.04 -44.38
N ALA A 873 42.26 -14.69 -44.57
CA ALA A 873 42.16 -16.14 -44.72
C ALA A 873 41.63 -16.52 -46.11
N TYR A 874 42.25 -17.51 -46.74
CA TYR A 874 41.86 -18.04 -48.04
C TYR A 874 41.31 -19.45 -47.91
N LYS A 875 40.27 -19.76 -48.67
CA LYS A 875 39.74 -21.13 -48.83
C LYS A 875 40.16 -21.63 -50.21
N LEU A 876 41.03 -22.63 -50.25
CA LEU A 876 41.62 -23.15 -51.48
C LEU A 876 41.24 -24.61 -51.69
N ALA A 877 40.88 -24.96 -52.92
CA ALA A 877 40.69 -26.34 -53.32
C ALA A 877 42.02 -26.95 -53.74
N VAL A 878 42.33 -28.12 -53.19
CA VAL A 878 43.43 -28.98 -53.60
C VAL A 878 42.81 -30.07 -54.46
N HIS A 879 43.09 -30.06 -55.76
CA HIS A 879 42.65 -31.09 -56.71
C HIS A 879 43.65 -32.25 -56.71
#